data_AF-A0A7X6MDG4-F1
#
_entry.id   AF-A0A7X6MDG4-F1
#
_cell.length_a   1.000
_cell.length_b   1.000
_cell.length_c   1.000
_cell.angle_alpha   90.00
_cell.angle_beta   90.00
_cell.angle_gamma   90.00
#
_symmetry.space_group_name_H-M   'P 1'
#
loop_
_entity.id
_entity.type
_entity.pdbx_description
1 polymer ?
#
loop_
_entity_poly.entity_id
_entity_poly.type
_entity_poly.pdbx_seq_one_letter_code
_entity_poly.pdbx_strand_id
1 'polypeptide(L)'
;MADPHSSTTARTDVAALRRDLESRVRGTVAFDAGTRALYTSDASNYRRVPLAVVVPETVEDCVAAVRACAEHGVAIVPRGGGTSIAGNAIGTGVVIDTSRHLRAIEGIDPVARTATVQPGVILDDLRRAAAEYGLTFAPDPSTHSRCTVGGMVGNNACGSHSVAWGTTADNIVSLDVLLSDGTRLTVGSGGGDEEHRALAARPGREGEIHAALARLVDAHRAELRTAMPDFRRRVSGYSLDRLLPEKGRDVAAALVGTEGTCVFVLGATVRLVESPPARALAVLGYPDAPAAADAVPDLLGHRPLTVEGINHRMVASLDRFGSGSRVPLPEGGAWLLVEVAGKDPADAADAAEGMLAALSGASCPSDALVVSDPAHQKALWRIREEGAGLTQRTPSGSEAWSGWEDAAVPPENLGGYLRDFEALMERHGRFGVVYGHFGDGCLHVRIDFELTTERGRREYREFMEEAADTVVRHGGSLSGEHGDGQARSELLARMYPASLIRAFGEFKRIWDPAGLMNPGIIVDPLPLDADVRVAAVPGPTGSGPSVPGPATASHSPRTTPPERSGPVLPLLSRAELAYREDDGDLAKALRRCSGVGKCRRQEGPGVMCPSYQVTQEEKHSTRGRAHLLFEMASGDVITDGWRSEEVRESLDLCLSCKGCLSDCPVNVDMASYKAEFLHQHYRGRVRPAAHYSMGWLPLWARLASLAPAEANRAARLPGVSRLAKRVAGVAAQRDLPSFARTTFTRAFRRRAARGQARVGGPRVVLWPDTFGNHLNPNVPAAAVRVLEDAGFTVVLPRGQVCCGLTWVSTGQLDTARAVMRRAVRALEPLVEEGLPVVGLEPSCTAALRHDLVELLPGERSERVAASVHTLAGFLNEYAPDWRPPRIAASALAQVHCHQHAVIGFEADRELIARAGIDGEVLDSGCCGLAGDFGFTEGHYEVSAAIGERELLPRVRGASPDTLVLADGYSCRTQIEQGAGRRALHLAEVLARGLAERDARKSAGHPDRV
;
A
#
# COMPACT_ATOMS: atom_id res chain seq x y z
N MET A 1 15.30 -35.46 -21.50
CA MET A 1 16.47 -35.46 -20.60
C MET A 1 15.92 -35.44 -19.19
N ALA A 2 16.41 -36.31 -18.32
CA ALA A 2 15.88 -36.49 -16.96
C ALA A 2 16.18 -35.25 -16.10
N ASP A 3 15.19 -34.85 -15.30
CA ASP A 3 15.25 -33.76 -14.32
C ASP A 3 16.33 -34.04 -13.25
N PRO A 4 17.39 -33.21 -13.16
CA PRO A 4 18.45 -33.39 -12.17
C PRO A 4 18.03 -33.10 -10.72
N HIS A 5 16.81 -32.59 -10.48
CA HIS A 5 16.30 -32.32 -9.12
C HIS A 5 15.52 -33.49 -8.51
N SER A 6 15.43 -34.63 -9.20
CA SER A 6 14.66 -35.79 -8.74
C SER A 6 15.44 -36.84 -7.93
N SER A 7 16.70 -36.61 -7.50
CA SER A 7 17.45 -37.62 -6.73
C SER A 7 17.52 -37.30 -5.23
N THR A 8 16.83 -38.13 -4.45
CA THR A 8 16.99 -38.38 -2.99
C THR A 8 16.54 -37.28 -2.02
N THR A 9 15.24 -36.96 -2.01
CA THR A 9 14.57 -36.60 -0.75
C THR A 9 13.94 -37.85 -0.17
N ALA A 10 14.32 -38.21 1.07
CA ALA A 10 13.41 -38.99 1.89
C ALA A 10 12.07 -38.26 1.84
N ARG A 11 10.99 -38.95 1.43
CA ARG A 11 9.65 -38.36 1.39
C ARG A 11 9.38 -37.72 2.76
N THR A 12 9.44 -36.39 2.84
CA THR A 12 9.19 -35.65 4.08
C THR A 12 7.85 -36.10 4.63
N ASP A 13 7.82 -36.59 5.88
CA ASP A 13 6.57 -36.90 6.54
C ASP A 13 5.91 -35.59 7.00
N VAL A 14 5.17 -34.96 6.07
CA VAL A 14 4.47 -33.69 6.31
C VAL A 14 3.51 -33.79 7.49
N ALA A 15 2.94 -34.97 7.75
CA ALA A 15 2.04 -35.17 8.88
C ALA A 15 2.80 -35.19 10.21
N ALA A 16 4.00 -35.77 10.24
CA ALA A 16 4.87 -35.71 11.41
C ALA A 16 5.40 -34.28 11.65
N LEU A 17 5.91 -33.60 10.62
CA LEU A 17 6.32 -32.20 10.71
C LEU A 17 5.21 -31.32 11.26
N ARG A 18 3.98 -31.47 10.74
CA ARG A 18 2.81 -30.71 11.23
C ARG A 18 2.60 -30.92 12.72
N ARG A 19 2.56 -32.18 13.19
CA ARG A 19 2.37 -32.49 14.62
C ARG A 19 3.49 -31.91 15.47
N ASP A 20 4.73 -31.97 15.01
CA ASP A 20 5.88 -31.42 15.74
C ASP A 20 5.81 -29.90 15.82
N LEU A 21 5.50 -29.21 14.73
CA LEU A 21 5.33 -27.76 14.74
C LEU A 21 4.17 -27.34 15.65
N GLU A 22 2.98 -27.93 15.47
CA GLU A 22 1.78 -27.61 16.26
C GLU A 22 1.93 -27.91 17.76
N SER A 23 2.78 -28.87 18.14
CA SER A 23 3.02 -29.22 19.55
C SER A 23 4.11 -28.40 20.23
N ARG A 24 5.05 -27.83 19.46
CA ARG A 24 6.23 -27.12 19.99
C ARG A 24 6.15 -25.59 19.84
N VAL A 25 5.35 -25.08 18.90
CA VAL A 25 5.20 -23.66 18.62
C VAL A 25 3.90 -23.14 19.24
N ARG A 26 3.97 -22.05 20.01
CA ARG A 26 2.78 -21.40 20.58
C ARG A 26 2.03 -20.55 19.55
N GLY A 27 2.79 -19.90 18.67
CA GLY A 27 2.23 -19.08 17.59
C GLY A 27 1.48 -19.89 16.54
N THR A 28 1.08 -19.22 15.46
CA THR A 28 0.27 -19.85 14.41
C THR A 28 1.13 -20.80 13.58
N VAL A 29 0.65 -22.04 13.40
CA VAL A 29 1.19 -23.02 12.45
C VAL A 29 0.11 -23.35 11.44
N ALA A 30 0.37 -23.09 10.16
CA ALA A 30 -0.65 -23.18 9.12
C ALA A 30 -0.17 -23.96 7.89
N PHE A 31 -0.95 -24.96 7.51
CA PHE A 31 -0.76 -25.78 6.31
C PHE A 31 -1.94 -25.65 5.32
N ASP A 32 -2.95 -24.83 5.65
CA ASP A 32 -4.13 -24.64 4.82
C ASP A 32 -3.81 -23.84 3.54
N ALA A 33 -4.65 -24.02 2.51
CA ALA A 33 -4.45 -23.40 1.21
C ALA A 33 -4.47 -21.86 1.29
N GLY A 34 -5.38 -21.28 2.08
CA GLY A 34 -5.52 -19.84 2.22
C GLY A 34 -4.28 -19.20 2.81
N THR A 35 -3.76 -19.74 3.91
CA THR A 35 -2.54 -19.22 4.53
C THR A 35 -1.34 -19.40 3.61
N ARG A 36 -1.15 -20.57 2.99
CA ARG A 36 -0.05 -20.78 2.05
C ARG A 36 -0.11 -19.83 0.85
N ALA A 37 -1.31 -19.59 0.32
CA ALA A 37 -1.58 -18.66 -0.78
C ALA A 37 -1.14 -17.21 -0.48
N LEU A 38 -1.27 -16.74 0.77
CA LEU A 38 -0.83 -15.39 1.17
C LEU A 38 0.68 -15.19 1.06
N TYR A 39 1.44 -16.27 1.18
CA TYR A 39 2.90 -16.29 1.28
C TYR A 39 3.59 -16.84 0.01
N THR A 40 2.85 -17.00 -1.09
CA THR A 40 3.42 -17.49 -2.37
C THR A 40 4.30 -16.45 -3.06
N SER A 41 4.09 -15.15 -2.80
CA SER A 41 4.90 -14.07 -3.35
C SER A 41 5.28 -13.01 -2.30
N ASP A 42 6.42 -12.36 -2.53
CA ASP A 42 6.76 -11.06 -1.95
C ASP A 42 6.43 -9.95 -2.97
N ALA A 43 7.18 -8.86 -3.00
CA ALA A 43 6.99 -7.78 -3.96
C ALA A 43 7.76 -8.00 -5.28
N SER A 44 8.39 -9.16 -5.48
CA SER A 44 9.12 -9.53 -6.69
C SER A 44 8.21 -10.06 -7.80
N ASN A 45 8.84 -10.42 -8.92
CA ASN A 45 8.17 -11.09 -10.04
C ASN A 45 7.97 -12.60 -9.82
N TYR A 46 8.41 -13.17 -8.69
CA TYR A 46 8.46 -14.62 -8.48
C TYR A 46 7.31 -15.14 -7.63
N ARG A 47 7.00 -16.43 -7.80
CA ARG A 47 6.00 -17.16 -7.03
C ARG A 47 6.51 -18.54 -6.62
N ARG A 48 6.56 -18.80 -5.32
CA ARG A 48 6.96 -20.11 -4.77
C ARG A 48 5.99 -20.52 -3.67
N VAL A 49 5.33 -21.68 -3.85
CA VAL A 49 4.30 -22.13 -2.90
C VAL A 49 4.95 -22.78 -1.68
N PRO A 50 4.79 -22.22 -0.46
CA PRO A 50 5.39 -22.79 0.73
C PRO A 50 4.70 -24.11 1.13
N LEU A 51 5.43 -24.97 1.85
CA LEU A 51 4.87 -26.17 2.48
C LEU A 51 3.94 -25.78 3.64
N ALA A 52 4.40 -24.85 4.47
CA ALA A 52 3.67 -24.33 5.64
C ALA A 52 4.14 -22.92 6.00
N VAL A 53 3.35 -22.25 6.83
CA VAL A 53 3.67 -20.94 7.40
C VAL A 53 3.63 -21.02 8.92
N VAL A 54 4.64 -20.45 9.57
CA VAL A 54 4.71 -20.27 11.01
C VAL A 54 4.75 -18.78 11.32
N VAL A 55 3.86 -18.30 12.18
CA VAL A 55 3.88 -16.93 12.73
C VAL A 55 4.19 -17.04 14.22
N PRO A 56 5.46 -16.95 14.63
CA PRO A 56 5.88 -17.10 16.02
C PRO A 56 5.35 -15.97 16.90
N GLU A 57 5.00 -16.28 18.16
CA GLU A 57 4.68 -15.29 19.19
C GLU A 57 5.93 -14.87 19.97
N THR A 58 6.93 -15.75 20.02
CA THR A 58 8.18 -15.58 20.79
C THR A 58 9.41 -16.04 20.04
N VAL A 59 10.59 -15.62 20.51
CA VAL A 59 11.88 -16.06 19.95
C VAL A 59 12.03 -17.58 20.09
N GLU A 60 11.54 -18.16 21.18
CA GLU A 60 11.54 -19.60 21.42
C GLU A 60 10.69 -20.37 20.40
N ASP A 61 9.62 -19.78 19.89
CA ASP A 61 8.84 -20.37 18.80
C ASP A 61 9.65 -20.46 17.50
N CYS A 62 10.48 -19.45 17.20
CA CYS A 62 11.41 -19.52 16.07
C CYS A 62 12.40 -20.69 16.25
N VAL A 63 12.98 -20.82 17.44
CA VAL A 63 13.91 -21.90 17.77
C VAL A 63 13.25 -23.27 17.62
N ALA A 64 12.03 -23.43 18.13
CA ALA A 64 11.25 -24.65 18.01
C ALA A 64 10.93 -24.99 16.55
N ALA A 65 10.51 -24.00 15.76
CA ALA A 65 10.19 -24.19 14.35
C ALA A 65 11.41 -24.59 13.53
N VAL A 66 12.55 -23.93 13.72
CA VAL A 66 13.81 -24.26 13.03
C VAL A 66 14.28 -25.67 13.38
N ARG A 67 14.25 -26.06 14.66
CA ARG A 67 14.61 -27.42 15.09
C ARG A 67 13.71 -28.48 14.48
N ALA A 68 12.40 -28.25 14.47
CA ALA A 68 11.47 -29.18 13.82
C ALA A 68 11.77 -29.28 12.32
N CYS A 69 12.03 -28.17 11.62
CA CYS A 69 12.41 -28.21 10.21
C CYS A 69 13.71 -29.01 9.99
N ALA A 70 14.70 -28.83 10.86
CA ALA A 70 15.98 -29.54 10.81
C ALA A 70 15.83 -31.06 11.01
N GLU A 71 15.05 -31.47 12.03
CA GLU A 71 14.75 -32.88 12.31
C GLU A 71 14.06 -33.59 11.12
N HIS A 72 13.27 -32.84 10.35
CA HIS A 72 12.53 -33.34 9.18
C HIS A 72 13.22 -33.08 7.84
N GLY A 73 14.40 -32.43 7.83
CA GLY A 73 15.13 -32.09 6.61
C GLY A 73 14.36 -31.13 5.68
N VAL A 74 13.60 -30.19 6.26
CA VAL A 74 12.77 -29.23 5.53
C VAL A 74 13.43 -27.86 5.52
N ALA A 75 13.41 -27.22 4.34
CA ALA A 75 13.96 -25.89 4.17
C ALA A 75 13.23 -24.83 5.02
N ILE A 76 13.98 -23.84 5.48
CA ILE A 76 13.53 -22.74 6.32
C ILE A 76 13.65 -21.44 5.52
N VAL A 77 12.57 -20.65 5.50
CA VAL A 77 12.54 -19.35 4.83
C VAL A 77 12.22 -18.27 5.87
N PRO A 78 13.22 -17.52 6.35
CA PRO A 78 12.98 -16.38 7.23
C PRO A 78 12.22 -15.29 6.48
N ARG A 79 11.19 -14.71 7.10
CA ARG A 79 10.41 -13.63 6.50
C ARG A 79 10.11 -12.51 7.51
N GLY A 80 10.34 -11.28 7.07
CA GLY A 80 9.89 -10.06 7.75
C GLY A 80 8.60 -9.52 7.12
N GLY A 81 8.58 -8.25 6.71
CA GLY A 81 7.40 -7.62 6.09
C GLY A 81 7.00 -8.17 4.71
N GLY A 82 7.82 -9.03 4.10
CA GLY A 82 7.59 -9.57 2.75
C GLY A 82 7.59 -8.48 1.67
N THR A 83 8.44 -7.46 1.86
CA THR A 83 8.53 -6.27 0.99
C THR A 83 9.66 -6.34 -0.02
N SER A 84 10.43 -7.44 -0.03
CA SER A 84 11.52 -7.64 -0.99
C SER A 84 11.00 -7.74 -2.42
N ILE A 85 11.78 -7.23 -3.35
CA ILE A 85 11.50 -7.31 -4.80
C ILE A 85 12.42 -8.30 -5.52
N ALA A 86 13.28 -9.02 -4.79
CA ALA A 86 14.25 -9.95 -5.34
C ALA A 86 13.82 -11.43 -5.30
N GLY A 87 12.71 -11.77 -4.63
CA GLY A 87 12.20 -13.15 -4.53
C GLY A 87 12.87 -13.97 -3.43
N ASN A 88 13.60 -13.32 -2.53
CA ASN A 88 14.33 -13.96 -1.43
C ASN A 88 13.50 -14.11 -0.14
N ALA A 89 12.32 -13.49 -0.06
CA ALA A 89 11.42 -13.62 1.09
C ALA A 89 10.35 -14.71 0.90
N ILE A 90 10.51 -15.59 -0.09
CA ILE A 90 9.60 -16.69 -0.46
C ILE A 90 10.35 -17.98 -0.74
N GLY A 91 9.69 -19.12 -0.56
CA GLY A 91 10.27 -20.43 -0.88
C GLY A 91 9.31 -21.58 -0.64
N THR A 92 9.76 -22.79 -0.99
CA THR A 92 8.92 -24.01 -0.97
C THR A 92 8.92 -24.76 0.37
N GLY A 93 9.76 -24.34 1.32
CA GLY A 93 9.85 -24.91 2.66
C GLY A 93 8.83 -24.33 3.65
N VAL A 94 9.23 -24.24 4.92
CA VAL A 94 8.46 -23.56 5.97
C VAL A 94 8.86 -22.09 6.01
N VAL A 95 7.89 -21.21 5.75
CA VAL A 95 8.06 -19.76 5.90
C VAL A 95 7.81 -19.38 7.35
N ILE A 96 8.75 -18.70 7.99
CA ILE A 96 8.63 -18.23 9.38
C ILE A 96 8.55 -16.69 9.36
N ASP A 97 7.37 -16.14 9.62
CA ASP A 97 7.08 -14.70 9.55
C ASP A 97 7.16 -14.03 10.93
N THR A 98 8.27 -13.36 11.20
CA THR A 98 8.52 -12.67 12.48
C THR A 98 7.82 -11.32 12.61
N SER A 99 7.16 -10.86 11.54
CA SER A 99 6.72 -9.47 11.43
C SER A 99 5.51 -9.15 12.25
N ARG A 100 4.79 -10.11 12.85
CA ARG A 100 3.54 -9.85 13.59
C ARG A 100 3.76 -9.58 15.07
N HIS A 101 4.43 -10.49 15.78
CA HIS A 101 4.51 -10.48 17.24
C HIS A 101 5.91 -10.10 17.76
N LEU A 102 6.98 -10.38 17.01
CA LEU A 102 8.37 -10.13 17.46
C LEU A 102 8.82 -8.69 17.21
N ARG A 103 8.10 -7.72 17.79
CA ARG A 103 8.27 -6.28 17.56
C ARG A 103 8.78 -5.50 18.77
N ALA A 104 9.39 -6.15 19.76
CA ALA A 104 9.89 -5.43 20.92
C ALA A 104 11.18 -4.66 20.59
N ILE A 105 11.22 -3.40 21.02
CA ILE A 105 12.47 -2.65 21.23
C ILE A 105 12.87 -2.94 22.67
N GLU A 106 13.89 -3.78 22.86
CA GLU A 106 14.28 -4.32 24.17
C GLU A 106 15.00 -3.28 25.02
N GLY A 107 15.65 -2.31 24.38
CA GLY A 107 16.23 -1.15 25.06
C GLY A 107 16.91 -0.18 24.09
N ILE A 108 16.98 1.09 24.49
CA ILE A 108 17.76 2.14 23.82
C ILE A 108 18.77 2.69 24.83
N ASP A 109 20.05 2.65 24.48
CA ASP A 109 21.12 3.32 25.22
C ASP A 109 21.51 4.61 24.48
N PRO A 110 21.04 5.78 24.95
CA PRO A 110 21.35 7.06 24.30
C PRO A 110 22.81 7.50 24.49
N VAL A 111 23.53 6.96 25.49
CA VAL A 111 24.93 7.28 25.75
C VAL A 111 25.83 6.49 24.80
N ALA A 112 25.61 5.17 24.71
CA ALA A 112 26.30 4.32 23.75
C ALA A 112 25.78 4.51 22.30
N ARG A 113 24.64 5.20 22.14
CA ARG A 113 23.92 5.38 20.87
C ARG A 113 23.61 4.03 20.21
N THR A 114 23.01 3.13 20.97
CA THR A 114 22.61 1.80 20.46
C THR A 114 21.18 1.46 20.84
N ALA A 115 20.58 0.54 20.11
CA ALA A 115 19.30 -0.07 20.47
C ALA A 115 19.35 -1.58 20.26
N THR A 116 18.71 -2.35 21.16
CA THR A 116 18.52 -3.79 20.98
C THR A 116 17.09 -4.05 20.57
N VAL A 117 16.89 -4.77 19.47
CA VAL A 117 15.60 -4.92 18.81
C VAL A 117 15.35 -6.35 18.33
N GLN A 118 14.08 -6.75 18.40
CA GLN A 118 13.61 -7.99 17.79
C GLN A 118 13.48 -7.85 16.25
N PRO A 119 13.53 -8.96 15.49
CA PRO A 119 13.61 -8.95 14.03
C PRO A 119 12.35 -8.40 13.34
N GLY A 120 11.20 -8.41 14.01
CA GLY A 120 9.92 -7.92 13.50
C GLY A 120 9.68 -6.43 13.74
N VAL A 121 10.56 -5.72 14.46
CA VAL A 121 10.44 -4.27 14.70
C VAL A 121 10.37 -3.53 13.38
N ILE A 122 9.32 -2.71 13.20
CA ILE A 122 9.17 -1.85 12.02
C ILE A 122 10.12 -0.67 12.17
N LEU A 123 10.79 -0.28 11.09
CA LEU A 123 11.80 0.78 11.14
C LEU A 123 11.27 2.10 11.73
N ASP A 124 10.08 2.54 11.31
CA ASP A 124 9.50 3.79 11.84
C ASP A 124 9.21 3.73 13.35
N ASP A 125 8.90 2.56 13.90
CA ASP A 125 8.70 2.40 15.34
C ASP A 125 10.01 2.61 16.09
N LEU A 126 11.12 2.06 15.57
CA LEU A 126 12.45 2.27 16.13
C LEU A 126 12.88 3.74 16.03
N ARG A 127 12.71 4.37 14.85
CA ARG A 127 13.10 5.77 14.65
C ARG A 127 12.33 6.71 15.56
N ARG A 128 11.02 6.49 15.73
CA ARG A 128 10.19 7.25 16.65
C ARG A 128 10.63 7.09 18.10
N ALA A 129 10.93 5.86 18.54
CA ALA A 129 11.42 5.63 19.90
C ALA A 129 12.81 6.27 20.14
N ALA A 130 13.70 6.25 19.14
CA ALA A 130 15.02 6.88 19.21
C ALA A 130 14.94 8.42 19.19
N ALA A 131 13.94 8.99 18.53
CA ALA A 131 13.77 10.44 18.38
C ALA A 131 13.60 11.17 19.72
N GLU A 132 13.08 10.49 20.75
CA GLU A 132 13.00 11.04 22.13
C GLU A 132 14.37 11.45 22.69
N TYR A 133 15.45 10.88 22.16
CA TYR A 133 16.83 11.14 22.55
C TYR A 133 17.61 11.98 21.52
N GLY A 134 16.94 12.52 20.50
CA GLY A 134 17.60 13.21 19.38
C GLY A 134 18.37 12.27 18.43
N LEU A 135 18.08 10.96 18.50
CA LEU A 135 18.74 9.92 17.72
C LEU A 135 17.80 9.33 16.65
N THR A 136 18.38 8.69 15.65
CA THR A 136 17.65 7.88 14.65
C THR A 136 18.46 6.65 14.27
N PHE A 137 17.80 5.59 13.81
CA PHE A 137 18.48 4.56 13.02
C PHE A 137 18.71 5.10 11.61
N ALA A 138 19.91 4.88 11.08
CA ALA A 138 20.41 5.56 9.89
C ALA A 138 19.76 5.07 8.57
N PRO A 139 19.74 3.76 8.27
CA PRO A 139 19.10 3.25 7.06
C PRO A 139 17.59 3.56 7.01
N ASP A 140 17.13 4.07 5.87
CA ASP A 140 15.77 4.55 5.64
C ASP A 140 15.21 4.14 4.26
N PRO A 141 15.06 2.84 3.98
CA PRO A 141 14.53 2.37 2.70
C PRO A 141 13.13 2.94 2.46
N SER A 142 12.71 3.05 1.20
CA SER A 142 11.34 3.46 0.83
C SER A 142 10.23 2.61 1.49
N THR A 143 10.62 1.46 2.07
CA THR A 143 9.77 0.55 2.83
C THR A 143 9.64 0.84 4.34
N HIS A 144 10.29 1.87 4.87
CA HIS A 144 10.47 2.18 6.31
C HIS A 144 9.21 2.05 7.19
N SER A 145 8.05 2.46 6.69
CA SER A 145 6.75 2.33 7.39
C SER A 145 6.21 0.90 7.57
N ARG A 146 6.89 -0.13 7.03
CA ARG A 146 6.47 -1.54 7.11
C ARG A 146 7.58 -2.58 6.97
N CYS A 147 8.78 -2.23 6.51
CA CYS A 147 9.91 -3.16 6.54
C CYS A 147 10.33 -3.40 8.00
N THR A 148 10.82 -4.60 8.27
CA THR A 148 11.28 -4.98 9.60
C THR A 148 12.80 -4.99 9.66
N VAL A 149 13.37 -4.73 10.84
CA VAL A 149 14.84 -4.72 11.04
C VAL A 149 15.47 -6.04 10.59
N GLY A 150 14.86 -7.19 10.89
CA GLY A 150 15.35 -8.49 10.42
C GLY A 150 15.37 -8.63 8.89
N GLY A 151 14.38 -8.06 8.19
CA GLY A 151 14.39 -7.99 6.72
C GLY A 151 15.47 -7.04 6.19
N MET A 152 15.72 -5.92 6.87
CA MET A 152 16.81 -5.01 6.52
C MET A 152 18.18 -5.66 6.69
N VAL A 153 18.38 -6.43 7.76
CA VAL A 153 19.58 -7.26 7.95
C VAL A 153 19.69 -8.30 6.83
N GLY A 154 18.60 -8.96 6.47
CA GLY A 154 18.57 -9.94 5.38
C GLY A 154 19.07 -9.38 4.05
N ASN A 155 18.64 -8.18 3.67
CA ASN A 155 18.93 -7.58 2.36
C ASN A 155 20.10 -6.58 2.36
N ASN A 156 20.74 -6.33 3.50
CA ASN A 156 21.62 -5.18 3.70
C ASN A 156 20.97 -3.86 3.24
N ALA A 157 19.73 -3.61 3.66
CA ALA A 157 18.94 -2.50 3.15
C ALA A 157 19.62 -1.14 3.45
N CYS A 158 19.38 -0.17 2.57
CA CYS A 158 19.96 1.17 2.65
C CYS A 158 18.85 2.22 2.81
N GLY A 159 18.63 3.05 1.79
CA GLY A 159 17.73 4.20 1.85
C GLY A 159 18.39 5.50 1.41
N SER A 160 17.61 6.58 1.35
CA SER A 160 18.08 7.84 0.78
C SER A 160 19.30 8.43 1.48
N HIS A 161 19.46 8.19 2.78
CA HIS A 161 20.54 8.81 3.57
C HIS A 161 21.80 7.94 3.71
N SER A 162 21.97 6.89 2.90
CA SER A 162 23.19 6.06 2.94
C SER A 162 24.47 6.80 2.58
N VAL A 163 24.38 7.91 1.82
CA VAL A 163 25.52 8.80 1.56
C VAL A 163 26.11 9.31 2.88
N ALA A 164 25.26 9.71 3.82
CA ALA A 164 25.68 10.23 5.12
C ALA A 164 26.07 9.13 6.11
N TRP A 165 25.32 8.01 6.15
CA TRP A 165 25.37 7.08 7.27
C TRP A 165 25.56 5.60 6.89
N GLY A 166 25.76 5.28 5.61
CA GLY A 166 26.05 3.94 5.14
C GLY A 166 24.84 3.00 5.09
N THR A 167 25.14 1.71 4.99
CA THR A 167 24.19 0.61 4.82
C THR A 167 23.70 0.05 6.16
N THR A 168 22.78 -0.92 6.14
CA THR A 168 22.44 -1.67 7.37
C THR A 168 23.67 -2.33 7.99
N ALA A 169 24.55 -2.92 7.19
CA ALA A 169 25.77 -3.58 7.68
C ALA A 169 26.68 -2.62 8.45
N ASP A 170 26.78 -1.36 8.03
CA ASP A 170 27.60 -0.35 8.69
C ASP A 170 27.03 0.11 10.04
N ASN A 171 25.74 -0.18 10.28
CA ASN A 171 24.99 0.22 11.47
C ASN A 171 24.61 -0.95 12.40
N ILE A 172 25.15 -2.15 12.16
CA ILE A 172 24.99 -3.31 13.05
C ILE A 172 26.18 -3.41 14.00
N VAL A 173 25.88 -3.60 15.29
CA VAL A 173 26.90 -3.84 16.33
C VAL A 173 27.00 -5.33 16.65
N SER A 174 25.87 -6.02 16.77
CA SER A 174 25.83 -7.46 16.95
C SER A 174 24.50 -8.05 16.47
N LEU A 175 24.53 -9.35 16.18
CA LEU A 175 23.36 -10.15 15.80
C LEU A 175 23.24 -11.34 16.75
N ASP A 176 22.02 -11.61 17.21
CA ASP A 176 21.65 -12.89 17.80
C ASP A 176 21.08 -13.78 16.72
N VAL A 177 21.77 -14.90 16.45
CA VAL A 177 21.52 -15.74 15.28
C VAL A 177 21.28 -17.18 15.67
N LEU A 178 20.49 -17.87 14.86
CA LEU A 178 20.14 -19.27 14.98
C LEU A 178 20.53 -20.01 13.70
N LEU A 179 21.27 -21.10 13.86
CA LEU A 179 21.68 -21.99 12.76
C LEU A 179 20.60 -23.02 12.46
N SER A 180 20.69 -23.65 11.29
CA SER A 180 19.78 -24.73 10.89
C SER A 180 19.82 -25.94 11.83
N ASP A 181 20.93 -26.19 12.54
CA ASP A 181 21.04 -27.26 13.53
C ASP A 181 20.43 -26.91 14.92
N GLY A 182 19.91 -25.69 15.08
CA GLY A 182 19.34 -25.20 16.33
C GLY A 182 20.33 -24.61 17.33
N THR A 183 21.60 -24.43 16.94
CA THR A 183 22.61 -23.67 17.69
C THR A 183 22.29 -22.19 17.66
N ARG A 184 22.24 -21.54 18.83
CA ARG A 184 22.09 -20.09 18.97
C ARG A 184 23.40 -19.49 19.45
N LEU A 185 23.80 -18.37 18.86
CA LEU A 185 25.01 -17.64 19.23
C LEU A 185 24.86 -16.15 18.92
N THR A 186 25.65 -15.32 19.59
CA THR A 186 25.76 -13.89 19.31
C THR A 186 27.07 -13.61 18.59
N VAL A 187 26.98 -12.88 17.49
CA VAL A 187 28.15 -12.46 16.70
C VAL A 187 28.24 -10.94 16.68
N GLY A 188 29.44 -10.41 16.87
CA GLY A 188 29.68 -8.98 16.98
C GLY A 188 30.45 -8.40 15.79
N SER A 189 30.42 -7.07 15.72
CA SER A 189 31.33 -6.26 14.90
C SER A 189 32.67 -6.11 15.60
N GLY A 190 33.77 -6.25 14.86
CA GLY A 190 35.09 -5.76 15.28
C GLY A 190 35.65 -6.39 16.56
N GLY A 191 36.59 -7.32 16.40
CA GLY A 191 37.40 -7.86 17.50
C GLY A 191 38.88 -7.86 17.15
N GLY A 192 39.75 -7.68 18.15
CA GLY A 192 41.20 -7.82 17.93
C GLY A 192 41.57 -9.25 17.54
N ASP A 193 42.76 -9.46 16.94
CA ASP A 193 43.24 -10.80 16.57
C ASP A 193 43.30 -11.77 17.78
N GLU A 194 43.44 -11.24 19.00
CA GLU A 194 43.36 -12.04 20.23
C GLU A 194 41.93 -12.54 20.50
N GLU A 195 40.93 -11.67 20.40
CA GLU A 195 39.53 -12.03 20.58
C GLU A 195 39.08 -13.05 19.54
N HIS A 196 39.46 -12.86 18.27
CA HIS A 196 39.11 -13.80 17.21
C HIS A 196 39.78 -15.17 17.40
N ARG A 197 41.02 -15.20 17.89
CA ARG A 197 41.71 -16.45 18.27
C ARG A 197 41.02 -17.12 19.46
N ALA A 198 40.57 -16.34 20.45
CA ALA A 198 39.82 -16.87 21.58
C ALA A 198 38.49 -17.46 21.14
N LEU A 199 37.75 -16.80 20.24
CA LEU A 199 36.51 -17.32 19.63
C LEU A 199 36.77 -18.63 18.88
N ALA A 200 37.78 -18.68 18.01
CA ALA A 200 38.13 -19.89 17.25
C ALA A 200 38.61 -21.06 18.13
N ALA A 201 39.08 -20.78 19.36
CA ALA A 201 39.50 -21.80 20.33
C ALA A 201 38.35 -22.29 21.23
N ARG A 202 37.15 -21.70 21.16
CA ARG A 202 35.99 -22.17 21.93
C ARG A 202 35.60 -23.59 21.50
N PRO A 203 35.14 -24.45 22.42
CA PRO A 203 34.64 -25.77 22.05
C PRO A 203 33.30 -25.67 21.33
N GLY A 204 33.00 -26.67 20.49
CA GLY A 204 31.71 -26.81 19.83
C GLY A 204 31.54 -25.93 18.59
N ARG A 205 30.28 -25.81 18.16
CA ARG A 205 29.92 -25.26 16.85
C ARG A 205 30.38 -23.82 16.63
N GLU A 206 30.35 -22.99 17.66
CA GLU A 206 30.80 -21.59 17.59
C GLU A 206 32.29 -21.48 17.24
N GLY A 207 33.17 -22.19 17.95
CA GLY A 207 34.60 -22.15 17.66
C GLY A 207 34.96 -22.80 16.33
N GLU A 208 34.24 -23.86 15.94
CA GLU A 208 34.38 -24.46 14.61
C GLU A 208 34.09 -23.46 13.49
N ILE A 209 33.03 -22.65 13.64
CA ILE A 209 32.66 -21.60 12.68
C ILE A 209 33.76 -20.56 12.60
N HIS A 210 34.18 -19.98 13.74
CA HIS A 210 35.22 -18.94 13.73
C HIS A 210 36.55 -19.45 13.18
N ALA A 211 36.94 -20.68 13.50
CA ALA A 211 38.13 -21.31 12.92
C ALA A 211 38.01 -21.54 11.40
N ALA A 212 36.81 -21.91 10.92
CA ALA A 212 36.55 -22.09 9.49
C ALA A 212 36.53 -20.76 8.73
N LEU A 213 35.95 -19.70 9.31
CA LEU A 213 35.98 -18.36 8.73
C LEU A 213 37.42 -17.85 8.59
N ALA A 214 38.26 -18.05 9.60
CA ALA A 214 39.68 -17.69 9.53
C ALA A 214 40.39 -18.43 8.37
N ARG A 215 40.14 -19.73 8.20
CA ARG A 215 40.70 -20.51 7.09
C ARG A 215 40.20 -20.02 5.72
N LEU A 216 38.91 -19.68 5.60
CA LEU A 216 38.32 -19.16 4.37
C LEU A 216 38.98 -17.82 3.99
N VAL A 217 39.12 -16.90 4.94
CA VAL A 217 39.80 -15.62 4.72
C VAL A 217 41.25 -15.83 4.31
N ASP A 218 41.97 -16.74 4.97
CA ASP A 218 43.36 -17.01 4.64
C ASP A 218 43.53 -17.63 3.25
N ALA A 219 42.62 -18.53 2.85
CA ALA A 219 42.64 -19.16 1.53
C ALA A 219 42.33 -18.17 0.39
N HIS A 220 41.43 -17.21 0.61
CA HIS A 220 40.96 -16.26 -0.41
C HIS A 220 41.48 -14.82 -0.24
N ARG A 221 42.43 -14.58 0.67
CA ARG A 221 42.84 -13.23 1.10
C ARG A 221 43.16 -12.26 -0.03
N ALA A 222 43.87 -12.73 -1.06
CA ALA A 222 44.25 -11.89 -2.19
C ALA A 222 43.01 -11.46 -2.99
N GLU A 223 42.14 -12.40 -3.32
CA GLU A 223 40.93 -12.16 -4.11
C GLU A 223 39.93 -11.27 -3.38
N LEU A 224 39.74 -11.47 -2.07
CA LEU A 224 38.89 -10.61 -1.24
C LEU A 224 39.32 -9.15 -1.27
N ARG A 225 40.62 -8.87 -1.48
CA ARG A 225 41.17 -7.51 -1.56
C ARG A 225 41.12 -6.90 -2.96
N THR A 226 41.16 -7.72 -4.01
CA THR A 226 41.39 -7.22 -5.37
C THR A 226 40.26 -7.49 -6.36
N ALA A 227 39.38 -8.45 -6.07
CA ALA A 227 38.33 -8.89 -6.99
C ALA A 227 36.91 -8.56 -6.51
N MET A 228 36.75 -8.00 -5.30
CA MET A 228 35.49 -7.46 -4.83
C MET A 228 35.43 -5.95 -5.11
N PRO A 229 34.38 -5.42 -5.76
CA PRO A 229 34.27 -3.98 -5.99
C PRO A 229 34.28 -3.18 -4.68
N ASP A 230 35.08 -2.11 -4.63
CA ASP A 230 35.26 -1.28 -3.44
C ASP A 230 34.49 0.04 -3.58
N PHE A 231 33.20 0.00 -3.27
CA PHE A 231 32.35 1.18 -3.14
C PHE A 231 31.20 0.90 -2.15
N ARG A 232 30.55 1.96 -1.66
CA ARG A 232 29.62 1.88 -0.50
C ARG A 232 28.44 0.92 -0.72
N ARG A 233 27.76 1.04 -1.86
CA ARG A 233 26.53 0.28 -2.19
C ARG A 233 26.80 -0.99 -3.01
N ARG A 234 27.75 -1.81 -2.55
CA ARG A 234 27.91 -3.18 -3.05
C ARG A 234 27.15 -4.15 -2.16
N VAL A 235 25.98 -4.62 -2.62
CA VAL A 235 25.16 -5.61 -1.90
C VAL A 235 25.20 -7.00 -2.54
N SER A 236 25.57 -7.12 -3.81
CA SER A 236 25.61 -8.42 -4.48
C SER A 236 26.62 -9.39 -3.86
N GLY A 237 26.20 -10.65 -3.70
CA GLY A 237 26.97 -11.73 -3.08
C GLY A 237 27.14 -11.56 -1.57
N TYR A 238 27.99 -12.40 -0.96
CA TYR A 238 28.33 -12.22 0.45
C TYR A 238 29.45 -11.20 0.64
N SER A 239 29.34 -10.37 1.67
CA SER A 239 30.33 -9.35 2.03
C SER A 239 31.55 -9.95 2.76
N LEU A 240 32.22 -10.92 2.12
CA LEU A 240 33.34 -11.66 2.70
C LEU A 240 34.58 -10.79 3.00
N ASP A 241 34.75 -9.68 2.29
CA ASP A 241 35.77 -8.66 2.55
C ASP A 241 35.66 -8.04 3.94
N ARG A 242 34.46 -8.01 4.55
CA ARG A 242 34.27 -7.56 5.94
C ARG A 242 35.00 -8.43 6.97
N LEU A 243 35.33 -9.67 6.60
CA LEU A 243 36.08 -10.60 7.44
C LEU A 243 37.61 -10.36 7.39
N LEU A 244 38.09 -9.47 6.53
CA LEU A 244 39.52 -9.16 6.44
C LEU A 244 40.03 -8.53 7.76
N PRO A 245 41.28 -8.81 8.16
CA PRO A 245 41.86 -8.23 9.39
C PRO A 245 41.81 -6.70 9.43
N GLU A 246 42.12 -6.04 8.32
CA GLU A 246 42.07 -4.58 8.19
C GLU A 246 40.65 -3.98 8.26
N LYS A 247 39.61 -4.82 8.14
CA LYS A 247 38.20 -4.45 8.33
C LYS A 247 37.66 -4.92 9.69
N GLY A 248 38.53 -5.39 10.59
CA GLY A 248 38.18 -5.77 11.96
C GLY A 248 37.56 -7.17 12.12
N ARG A 249 37.63 -8.02 11.08
CA ARG A 249 37.03 -9.37 11.07
C ARG A 249 35.55 -9.36 11.46
N ASP A 250 34.79 -8.43 10.88
CA ASP A 250 33.40 -8.16 11.27
C ASP A 250 32.46 -9.27 10.78
N VAL A 251 32.14 -10.20 11.69
CA VAL A 251 31.28 -11.35 11.40
C VAL A 251 29.81 -10.93 11.30
N ALA A 252 29.38 -9.94 12.10
CA ALA A 252 28.02 -9.44 12.04
C ALA A 252 27.73 -8.78 10.68
N ALA A 253 28.62 -7.90 10.20
CA ALA A 253 28.50 -7.26 8.89
C ALA A 253 28.59 -8.27 7.74
N ALA A 254 29.41 -9.33 7.86
CA ALA A 254 29.49 -10.38 6.84
C ALA A 254 28.22 -11.24 6.72
N LEU A 255 27.39 -11.30 7.78
CA LEU A 255 26.09 -11.99 7.75
C LEU A 255 24.93 -11.10 7.28
N VAL A 256 25.08 -9.78 7.34
CA VAL A 256 24.12 -8.82 6.78
C VAL A 256 24.18 -8.92 5.25
N GLY A 257 23.02 -9.01 4.60
CA GLY A 257 22.93 -9.23 3.15
C GLY A 257 23.00 -10.72 2.74
N THR A 258 23.03 -11.66 3.69
CA THR A 258 23.00 -13.10 3.35
C THR A 258 21.60 -13.61 2.99
N GLU A 259 20.57 -12.76 3.05
CA GLU A 259 19.21 -13.09 2.59
C GLU A 259 18.61 -14.33 3.28
N GLY A 260 19.01 -14.58 4.54
CA GLY A 260 18.53 -15.73 5.31
C GLY A 260 19.09 -17.08 4.84
N THR A 261 20.13 -17.08 4.01
CA THR A 261 20.75 -18.30 3.45
C THR A 261 21.80 -18.93 4.36
N CYS A 262 22.29 -18.19 5.36
CA CYS A 262 23.31 -18.65 6.32
C CYS A 262 22.71 -18.86 7.71
N VAL A 263 21.89 -17.90 8.18
CA VAL A 263 21.38 -17.87 9.56
C VAL A 263 19.96 -17.32 9.64
N PHE A 264 19.24 -17.68 10.70
CA PHE A 264 18.00 -17.03 11.10
C PHE A 264 18.30 -15.95 12.15
N VAL A 265 17.89 -14.70 11.90
CA VAL A 265 18.12 -13.59 12.84
C VAL A 265 17.03 -13.58 13.92
N LEU A 266 17.43 -13.68 15.19
CA LEU A 266 16.55 -13.64 16.36
C LEU A 266 16.51 -12.27 17.05
N GLY A 267 17.51 -11.42 16.81
CA GLY A 267 17.60 -10.06 17.34
C GLY A 267 18.86 -9.34 16.83
N ALA A 268 18.89 -8.02 16.98
CA ALA A 268 20.03 -7.19 16.59
C ALA A 268 20.28 -6.08 17.60
N THR A 269 21.55 -5.80 17.87
CA THR A 269 21.96 -4.52 18.47
C THR A 269 22.42 -3.60 17.34
N VAL A 270 21.73 -2.48 17.17
CA VAL A 270 21.97 -1.49 16.11
C VAL A 270 22.62 -0.24 16.67
N ARG A 271 23.41 0.45 15.84
CA ARG A 271 23.94 1.79 16.10
C ARG A 271 22.91 2.84 15.72
N LEU A 272 22.80 3.88 16.54
CA LEU A 272 21.99 5.07 16.29
C LEU A 272 22.90 6.26 15.96
N VAL A 273 22.39 7.17 15.13
CA VAL A 273 23.07 8.40 14.74
C VAL A 273 22.29 9.62 15.20
N GLU A 274 22.95 10.77 15.31
CA GLU A 274 22.27 12.04 15.58
C GLU A 274 21.52 12.50 14.34
N SER A 275 20.26 12.90 14.50
CA SER A 275 19.54 13.58 13.42
C SER A 275 19.91 15.07 13.40
N PRO A 276 20.25 15.66 12.24
CA PRO A 276 20.53 17.09 12.15
C PRO A 276 19.29 17.90 12.57
N PRO A 277 19.48 19.02 13.29
CA PRO A 277 18.38 19.82 13.84
C PRO A 277 17.61 20.59 12.76
N ALA A 278 18.25 20.92 11.64
CA ALA A 278 17.60 21.52 10.48
C ALA A 278 18.16 20.96 9.17
N ARG A 279 17.33 21.01 8.13
CA ARG A 279 17.61 20.50 6.78
C ARG A 279 17.08 21.49 5.74
N ALA A 280 17.80 21.65 4.65
CA ALA A 280 17.33 22.33 3.45
C ALA A 280 17.41 21.39 2.26
N LEU A 281 16.46 21.51 1.33
CA LEU A 281 16.40 20.71 0.12
C LEU A 281 16.66 21.60 -1.09
N ALA A 282 17.73 21.34 -1.82
CA ALA A 282 17.99 21.94 -3.13
C ALA A 282 17.47 20.99 -4.22
N VAL A 283 16.55 21.48 -5.05
CA VAL A 283 16.06 20.78 -6.24
C VAL A 283 16.77 21.36 -7.45
N LEU A 284 17.54 20.53 -8.15
CA LEU A 284 18.44 20.94 -9.24
C LEU A 284 17.93 20.38 -10.56
N GLY A 285 17.62 21.24 -11.54
CA GLY A 285 17.15 20.84 -12.87
C GLY A 285 18.29 20.62 -13.86
N TYR A 286 18.24 19.50 -14.59
CA TYR A 286 19.19 19.10 -15.64
C TYR A 286 18.44 18.68 -16.90
N PRO A 287 19.05 18.72 -18.10
CA PRO A 287 18.37 18.35 -19.35
C PRO A 287 17.92 16.88 -19.38
N ASP A 288 18.71 15.97 -18.80
CA ASP A 288 18.40 14.53 -18.75
C ASP A 288 19.09 13.85 -17.54
N ALA A 289 18.78 12.56 -17.36
CA ALA A 289 19.29 11.78 -16.23
C ALA A 289 20.81 11.53 -16.28
N PRO A 290 21.43 11.23 -17.44
CA PRO A 290 22.89 11.19 -17.56
C PRO A 290 23.59 12.48 -17.14
N ALA A 291 23.12 13.65 -17.60
CA ALA A 291 23.70 14.94 -17.22
C ALA A 291 23.56 15.22 -15.71
N ALA A 292 22.40 14.88 -15.12
CA ALA A 292 22.23 14.94 -13.68
C ALA A 292 23.23 14.01 -12.94
N ALA A 293 23.44 12.80 -13.44
CA ALA A 293 24.42 11.87 -12.87
C ALA A 293 25.87 12.35 -12.98
N ASP A 294 26.25 13.01 -14.07
CA ASP A 294 27.61 13.58 -14.24
C ASP A 294 27.92 14.66 -13.19
N ALA A 295 26.91 15.34 -12.63
CA ALA A 295 27.07 16.36 -11.60
C ALA A 295 27.27 15.79 -10.19
N VAL A 296 26.96 14.51 -9.96
CA VAL A 296 26.96 13.88 -8.64
C VAL A 296 28.33 13.93 -7.94
N PRO A 297 29.47 13.63 -8.58
CA PRO A 297 30.76 13.65 -7.90
C PRO A 297 31.10 15.00 -7.27
N ASP A 298 30.77 16.10 -7.95
CA ASP A 298 30.97 17.46 -7.43
C ASP A 298 30.04 17.74 -6.24
N LEU A 299 28.77 17.34 -6.34
CA LEU A 299 27.80 17.46 -5.24
C LEU A 299 28.25 16.70 -4.00
N LEU A 300 28.79 15.48 -4.15
CA LEU A 300 29.31 14.69 -3.03
C LEU A 300 30.48 15.38 -2.31
N GLY A 301 31.25 16.22 -3.02
CA GLY A 301 32.29 17.07 -2.42
C GLY A 301 31.77 18.03 -1.33
N HIS A 302 30.48 18.38 -1.39
CA HIS A 302 29.81 19.23 -0.41
C HIS A 302 29.22 18.47 0.79
N ARG A 303 29.43 17.15 0.88
CA ARG A 303 28.94 16.28 1.96
C ARG A 303 27.42 16.41 2.20
N PRO A 304 26.59 16.27 1.16
CA PRO A 304 25.14 16.26 1.32
C PRO A 304 24.70 15.08 2.18
N LEU A 305 23.52 15.20 2.78
CA LEU A 305 22.88 14.09 3.48
C LEU A 305 22.38 13.02 2.49
N THR A 306 21.92 13.46 1.32
CA THR A 306 21.42 12.62 0.24
C THR A 306 21.42 13.37 -1.10
N VAL A 307 21.48 12.61 -2.20
CA VAL A 307 21.36 13.09 -3.59
C VAL A 307 20.48 12.08 -4.34
N GLU A 308 19.21 12.44 -4.56
CA GLU A 308 18.21 11.57 -5.19
C GLU A 308 17.86 12.05 -6.60
N GLY A 309 17.84 11.13 -7.57
CA GLY A 309 17.47 11.43 -8.95
C GLY A 309 16.01 11.05 -9.25
N ILE A 310 15.30 11.94 -9.93
CA ILE A 310 14.00 11.68 -10.58
C ILE A 310 13.99 12.25 -11.99
N ASN A 311 13.16 11.71 -12.89
CA ASN A 311 13.07 12.20 -14.27
C ASN A 311 11.64 12.62 -14.67
N HIS A 312 11.52 13.29 -15.82
CA HIS A 312 10.23 13.78 -16.33
C HIS A 312 9.19 12.66 -16.54
N ARG A 313 9.61 11.42 -16.81
CA ARG A 313 8.69 10.28 -16.97
C ARG A 313 8.01 9.93 -15.66
N MET A 314 8.72 10.02 -14.54
CA MET A 314 8.17 9.83 -13.20
C MET A 314 7.18 10.94 -12.85
N VAL A 315 7.52 12.20 -13.13
CA VAL A 315 6.64 13.35 -12.91
C VAL A 315 5.36 13.24 -13.76
N ALA A 316 5.49 12.87 -15.04
CA ALA A 316 4.33 12.64 -15.93
C ALA A 316 3.42 11.50 -15.45
N SER A 317 3.97 10.51 -14.72
CA SER A 317 3.17 9.41 -14.16
C SER A 317 2.30 9.86 -12.97
N LEU A 318 2.68 10.94 -12.27
CA LEU A 318 1.87 11.53 -11.18
C LEU A 318 0.55 12.12 -11.68
N ASP A 319 0.55 12.74 -12.86
CA ASP A 319 -0.64 13.37 -13.45
C ASP A 319 -1.77 12.35 -13.71
N ARG A 320 -1.42 11.07 -13.97
CA ARG A 320 -2.39 9.99 -14.21
C ARG A 320 -3.16 9.58 -12.96
N PHE A 321 -2.52 9.62 -11.79
CA PHE A 321 -3.08 9.06 -10.56
C PHE A 321 -3.83 10.08 -9.71
N GLY A 322 -4.01 11.31 -10.20
CA GLY A 322 -4.78 12.33 -9.50
C GLY A 322 -4.15 12.72 -8.15
N SER A 323 -2.84 12.51 -7.97
CA SER A 323 -2.08 13.02 -6.83
C SER A 323 -1.96 14.55 -6.98
N GLY A 324 -3.06 15.25 -6.72
CA GLY A 324 -3.33 16.65 -7.05
C GLY A 324 -2.52 17.70 -6.28
N SER A 325 -1.26 17.43 -5.94
CA SER A 325 -0.35 18.44 -5.42
C SER A 325 0.79 18.61 -6.43
N ARG A 326 0.55 19.42 -7.47
CA ARG A 326 1.63 19.84 -8.38
C ARG A 326 2.56 20.75 -7.60
N VAL A 327 3.61 20.17 -7.03
CA VAL A 327 4.73 20.95 -6.51
C VAL A 327 5.50 21.46 -7.71
N PRO A 328 5.71 22.79 -7.86
CA PRO A 328 6.49 23.32 -8.97
C PRO A 328 7.93 22.83 -8.86
N LEU A 329 8.45 22.25 -9.95
CA LEU A 329 9.86 21.89 -10.11
C LEU A 329 10.56 22.93 -10.98
N PRO A 330 11.87 23.19 -10.79
CA PRO A 330 12.64 24.06 -11.68
C PRO A 330 12.71 23.49 -13.10
N GLU A 331 13.12 24.30 -14.08
CA GLU A 331 13.25 23.87 -15.47
C GLU A 331 14.25 22.71 -15.62
N GLY A 332 13.84 21.62 -16.28
CA GLY A 332 14.67 20.43 -16.51
C GLY A 332 13.90 19.23 -17.08
N GLY A 333 14.63 18.24 -17.58
CA GLY A 333 14.13 16.91 -17.97
C GLY A 333 14.47 15.80 -16.95
N ALA A 334 15.39 16.09 -16.02
CA ALA A 334 15.65 15.33 -14.81
C ALA A 334 16.01 16.28 -13.65
N TRP A 335 15.81 15.81 -12.42
CA TRP A 335 16.06 16.59 -11.21
C TRP A 335 16.85 15.79 -10.18
N LEU A 336 17.77 16.49 -9.51
CA LEU A 336 18.40 16.02 -8.29
C LEU A 336 17.77 16.71 -7.08
N LEU A 337 17.35 15.92 -6.10
CA LEU A 337 16.93 16.36 -4.78
C LEU A 337 18.12 16.19 -3.83
N VAL A 338 18.73 17.29 -3.42
CA VAL A 338 19.93 17.31 -2.59
C VAL A 338 19.60 17.89 -1.22
N GLU A 339 19.67 17.08 -0.17
CA GLU A 339 19.42 17.53 1.19
C GLU A 339 20.75 17.87 1.89
N VAL A 340 20.79 19.01 2.56
CA VAL A 340 21.96 19.46 3.34
C VAL A 340 21.55 19.75 4.79
N ALA A 341 22.47 19.49 5.72
CA ALA A 341 22.27 19.74 7.14
C ALA A 341 22.64 21.18 7.51
N GLY A 342 21.94 21.73 8.50
CA GLY A 342 22.33 22.95 9.20
C GLY A 342 21.98 22.91 10.68
N LYS A 343 22.51 23.86 11.45
CA LYS A 343 22.23 24.03 12.89
C LYS A 343 20.83 24.58 13.15
N ASP A 344 20.34 25.37 12.20
CA ASP A 344 19.00 25.96 12.16
C ASP A 344 18.56 26.13 10.68
N PRO A 345 17.29 26.47 10.40
CA PRO A 345 16.80 26.57 9.02
C PRO A 345 17.52 27.58 8.14
N ALA A 346 18.10 28.65 8.70
CA ALA A 346 18.84 29.65 7.94
C ALA A 346 20.23 29.11 7.57
N ASP A 347 20.94 28.51 8.52
CA ASP A 347 22.23 27.86 8.30
C ASP A 347 22.13 26.71 7.26
N ALA A 348 21.03 25.95 7.29
CA ALA A 348 20.77 24.92 6.28
C ALA A 348 20.52 25.50 4.88
N ALA A 349 19.75 26.60 4.79
CA ALA A 349 19.49 27.27 3.52
C ALA A 349 20.77 27.90 2.94
N ASP A 350 21.57 28.58 3.78
CA ASP A 350 22.86 29.15 3.41
C ASP A 350 23.84 28.07 2.92
N ALA A 351 23.84 26.88 3.54
CA ALA A 351 24.62 25.75 3.09
C ALA A 351 24.17 25.24 1.70
N ALA A 352 22.87 25.19 1.44
CA ALA A 352 22.32 24.80 0.14
C ALA A 352 22.66 25.82 -0.95
N GLU A 353 22.53 27.12 -0.65
CA GLU A 353 22.90 28.21 -1.56
C GLU A 353 24.41 28.26 -1.82
N GLY A 354 25.23 28.02 -0.78
CA GLY A 354 26.68 27.94 -0.91
C GLY A 354 27.14 26.76 -1.78
N MET A 355 26.49 25.60 -1.65
CA MET A 355 26.70 24.46 -2.54
C MET A 355 26.36 24.84 -3.99
N LEU A 356 25.17 25.43 -4.22
CA LEU A 356 24.73 25.86 -5.54
C LEU A 356 25.71 26.84 -6.20
N ALA A 357 26.17 27.85 -5.45
CA ALA A 357 27.11 28.86 -5.95
C ALA A 357 28.49 28.30 -6.31
N ALA A 358 28.87 27.16 -5.75
CA ALA A 358 30.14 26.48 -6.02
C ALA A 358 30.09 25.57 -7.26
N LEU A 359 28.90 25.17 -7.73
CA LEU A 359 28.74 24.35 -8.93
C LEU A 359 29.12 25.16 -10.18
N SER A 360 29.86 24.55 -11.09
CA SER A 360 30.31 25.20 -12.33
C SER A 360 30.45 24.19 -13.48
N GLY A 361 30.59 24.69 -14.70
CA GLY A 361 30.78 23.84 -15.88
C GLY A 361 29.59 22.90 -16.12
N ALA A 362 29.88 21.62 -16.34
CA ALA A 362 28.87 20.59 -16.61
C ALA A 362 27.98 20.26 -15.39
N SER A 363 28.44 20.58 -14.19
CA SER A 363 27.71 20.31 -12.94
C SER A 363 26.69 21.41 -12.58
N CYS A 364 26.76 22.55 -13.27
CA CYS A 364 25.84 23.66 -13.07
C CYS A 364 24.43 23.28 -13.56
N PRO A 365 23.39 23.36 -12.70
CA PRO A 365 22.03 23.05 -13.12
C PRO A 365 21.49 24.12 -14.09
N SER A 366 20.50 23.72 -14.91
CA SER A 366 19.78 24.65 -15.80
C SER A 366 18.92 25.63 -15.02
N ASP A 367 18.34 25.16 -13.92
CA ASP A 367 17.54 25.94 -12.97
C ASP A 367 17.56 25.24 -11.61
N ALA A 368 17.31 25.97 -10.52
CA ALA A 368 17.35 25.41 -9.17
C ALA A 368 16.37 26.07 -8.22
N LEU A 369 15.91 25.30 -7.23
CA LEU A 369 15.01 25.75 -6.17
C LEU A 369 15.54 25.28 -4.81
N VAL A 370 15.75 26.21 -3.87
CA VAL A 370 16.06 25.87 -2.47
C VAL A 370 14.78 25.95 -1.64
N VAL A 371 14.51 24.90 -0.88
CA VAL A 371 13.32 24.77 -0.04
C VAL A 371 13.73 24.48 1.40
N SER A 372 13.41 25.40 2.31
CA SER A 372 13.58 25.26 3.76
C SER A 372 12.28 25.02 4.52
N ASP A 373 11.12 25.26 3.88
CA ASP A 373 9.80 24.98 4.47
C ASP A 373 9.56 23.46 4.59
N PRO A 374 9.33 22.92 5.81
CA PRO A 374 9.16 21.48 6.00
C PRO A 374 7.96 20.88 5.26
N ALA A 375 6.86 21.64 5.10
CA ALA A 375 5.67 21.15 4.40
C ALA A 375 5.95 20.98 2.90
N HIS A 376 6.65 21.94 2.30
CA HIS A 376 7.09 21.88 0.90
C HIS A 376 8.14 20.78 0.68
N GLN A 377 9.13 20.64 1.56
CA GLN A 377 10.10 19.53 1.50
C GLN A 377 9.39 18.17 1.53
N LYS A 378 8.43 17.98 2.45
CA LYS A 378 7.66 16.74 2.56
C LYS A 378 6.86 16.45 1.29
N ALA A 379 6.32 17.47 0.63
CA ALA A 379 5.61 17.30 -0.63
C ALA A 379 6.53 16.84 -1.77
N LEU A 380 7.77 17.37 -1.85
CA LEU A 380 8.79 16.94 -2.80
C LEU A 380 9.27 15.51 -2.51
N TRP A 381 9.58 15.20 -1.25
CA TRP A 381 10.01 13.86 -0.82
C TRP A 381 8.97 12.79 -1.13
N ARG A 382 7.69 13.13 -0.98
CA ARG A 382 6.58 12.22 -1.31
C ARG A 382 6.62 11.74 -2.75
N ILE A 383 7.01 12.60 -3.70
CA ILE A 383 7.17 12.21 -5.12
C ILE A 383 8.19 11.08 -5.22
N ARG A 384 9.37 11.25 -4.61
CA ARG A 384 10.47 10.28 -4.63
C ARG A 384 10.15 8.98 -3.90
N GLU A 385 9.51 9.06 -2.73
CA GLU A 385 9.17 7.89 -1.90
C GLU A 385 8.08 7.00 -2.51
N GLU A 386 7.10 7.60 -3.21
CA GLU A 386 6.00 6.86 -3.83
C GLU A 386 6.37 6.27 -5.21
N GLY A 387 7.55 6.62 -5.74
CA GLY A 387 8.01 6.24 -7.09
C GLY A 387 7.87 4.75 -7.41
N ALA A 388 8.27 3.85 -6.50
CA ALA A 388 8.20 2.41 -6.74
C ALA A 388 6.78 1.86 -6.93
N GLY A 389 5.77 2.53 -6.38
CA GLY A 389 4.37 2.18 -6.58
C GLY A 389 3.77 2.90 -7.80
N LEU A 390 4.08 4.19 -7.97
CA LEU A 390 3.57 5.01 -9.07
C LEU A 390 4.08 4.55 -10.44
N THR A 391 5.27 3.97 -10.50
CA THR A 391 5.91 3.58 -11.77
C THR A 391 5.61 2.15 -12.21
N GLN A 392 4.65 1.47 -11.56
CA GLN A 392 4.24 0.10 -11.95
C GLN A 392 3.35 0.05 -13.18
N ARG A 393 2.93 1.21 -13.66
CA ARG A 393 2.37 1.35 -15.00
C ARG A 393 3.11 2.45 -15.72
N THR A 394 3.28 2.25 -17.01
CA THR A 394 3.77 3.32 -17.89
C THR A 394 2.73 4.44 -17.95
N PRO A 395 3.10 5.66 -18.38
CA PRO A 395 2.13 6.72 -18.69
C PRO A 395 1.01 6.26 -19.62
N SER A 396 1.29 5.36 -20.58
CA SER A 396 0.28 4.75 -21.47
C SER A 396 -0.62 3.72 -20.79
N GLY A 397 -0.21 3.15 -19.66
CA GLY A 397 -0.99 2.23 -18.82
C GLY A 397 -0.63 0.76 -18.96
N SER A 398 0.42 0.46 -19.71
CA SER A 398 1.02 -0.87 -19.77
C SER A 398 1.61 -1.25 -18.41
N GLU A 399 1.60 -2.54 -18.09
CA GLU A 399 2.22 -3.07 -16.88
C GLU A 399 3.75 -2.85 -16.95
N ALA A 400 4.36 -2.37 -15.86
CA ALA A 400 5.80 -2.19 -15.74
C ALA A 400 6.28 -2.94 -14.49
N TRP A 401 7.31 -3.77 -14.68
CA TRP A 401 7.74 -4.79 -13.74
C TRP A 401 9.07 -4.43 -13.08
N SER A 402 9.31 -5.07 -11.93
CA SER A 402 10.65 -5.26 -11.38
C SER A 402 11.52 -6.12 -12.29
N GLY A 403 12.79 -6.28 -11.95
CA GLY A 403 13.76 -7.12 -12.63
C GLY A 403 15.16 -6.55 -12.45
N TRP A 404 15.48 -5.51 -13.21
CA TRP A 404 16.83 -4.91 -13.27
C TRP A 404 17.00 -3.65 -12.40
N GLU A 405 15.97 -3.19 -11.69
CA GLU A 405 16.18 -2.13 -10.69
C GLU A 405 17.29 -2.53 -9.70
N ASP A 406 17.87 -1.56 -9.00
CA ASP A 406 18.88 -1.71 -7.95
C ASP A 406 20.34 -1.80 -8.37
N ALA A 407 20.65 -1.78 -9.67
CA ALA A 407 22.03 -1.77 -10.13
C ALA A 407 22.78 -0.54 -9.58
N ALA A 408 23.97 -0.75 -9.02
CA ALA A 408 24.78 0.33 -8.43
C ALA A 408 26.19 0.36 -9.03
N VAL A 409 26.68 1.54 -9.36
CA VAL A 409 28.06 1.76 -9.85
C VAL A 409 28.75 2.79 -8.96
N PRO A 410 30.09 2.90 -8.97
CA PRO A 410 30.76 4.06 -8.39
C PRO A 410 30.14 5.37 -8.93
N PRO A 411 29.83 6.38 -8.08
CA PRO A 411 29.14 7.61 -8.52
C PRO A 411 29.81 8.31 -9.70
N GLU A 412 31.13 8.28 -9.79
CA GLU A 412 31.93 8.80 -10.91
C GLU A 412 31.64 8.13 -12.26
N ASN A 413 31.12 6.91 -12.24
CA ASN A 413 30.76 6.15 -13.45
C ASN A 413 29.25 6.19 -13.75
N LEU A 414 28.43 6.80 -12.88
CA LEU A 414 26.96 6.77 -13.01
C LEU A 414 26.48 7.37 -14.33
N GLY A 415 26.99 8.54 -14.73
CA GLY A 415 26.60 9.15 -16.01
C GLY A 415 26.96 8.29 -17.21
N GLY A 416 28.14 7.65 -17.20
CA GLY A 416 28.54 6.65 -18.20
C GLY A 416 27.59 5.46 -18.26
N TYR A 417 27.27 4.88 -17.10
CA TYR A 417 26.36 3.75 -16.97
C TYR A 417 24.95 4.09 -17.48
N LEU A 418 24.40 5.25 -17.14
CA LEU A 418 23.06 5.65 -17.57
C LEU A 418 22.96 5.77 -19.10
N ARG A 419 23.97 6.32 -19.77
CA ARG A 419 23.98 6.39 -21.25
C ARG A 419 23.98 5.00 -21.89
N ASP A 420 24.82 4.09 -21.39
CA ASP A 420 24.88 2.71 -21.89
C ASP A 420 23.59 1.93 -21.59
N PHE A 421 22.99 2.17 -20.42
CA PHE A 421 21.74 1.55 -20.00
C PHE A 421 20.54 2.05 -20.82
N GLU A 422 20.47 3.35 -21.10
CA GLU A 422 19.46 3.92 -22.01
C GLU A 422 19.60 3.33 -23.42
N ALA A 423 20.82 3.23 -23.95
CA ALA A 423 21.08 2.58 -25.23
C ALA A 423 20.70 1.08 -25.21
N LEU A 424 20.87 0.38 -24.09
CA LEU A 424 20.40 -1.01 -23.93
C LEU A 424 18.88 -1.08 -23.97
N MET A 425 18.17 -0.23 -23.24
CA MET A 425 16.70 -0.18 -23.29
C MET A 425 16.18 0.08 -24.70
N GLU A 426 16.79 1.01 -25.44
CA GLU A 426 16.44 1.30 -26.83
C GLU A 426 16.63 0.09 -27.76
N ARG A 427 17.77 -0.63 -27.65
CA ARG A 427 18.03 -1.83 -28.45
C ARG A 427 16.99 -2.93 -28.23
N HIS A 428 16.53 -3.12 -26.99
CA HIS A 428 15.50 -4.09 -26.66
C HIS A 428 14.06 -3.56 -26.85
N GLY A 429 13.91 -2.30 -27.31
CA GLY A 429 12.61 -1.67 -27.51
C GLY A 429 11.81 -1.53 -26.22
N ARG A 430 12.49 -1.27 -25.09
CA ARG A 430 11.88 -1.19 -23.76
C ARG A 430 11.69 0.23 -23.28
N PHE A 431 10.59 0.44 -22.55
CA PHE A 431 10.31 1.69 -21.85
C PHE A 431 10.55 1.49 -20.35
N GLY A 432 11.39 2.36 -19.78
CA GLY A 432 11.68 2.40 -18.36
C GLY A 432 11.35 3.76 -17.73
N VAL A 433 10.84 3.75 -16.50
CA VAL A 433 10.81 4.93 -15.63
C VAL A 433 11.95 4.84 -14.62
N VAL A 434 12.88 5.78 -14.70
CA VAL A 434 14.17 5.77 -13.98
C VAL A 434 14.14 6.78 -12.84
N TYR A 435 14.60 6.36 -11.67
CA TYR A 435 14.79 7.17 -10.45
C TYR A 435 15.85 6.48 -9.57
N GLY A 436 16.34 7.08 -8.50
CA GLY A 436 17.24 6.35 -7.61
C GLY A 436 18.13 7.20 -6.71
N HIS A 437 19.05 6.52 -6.04
CA HIS A 437 20.01 7.08 -5.10
C HIS A 437 21.28 7.48 -5.86
N PHE A 438 21.20 8.58 -6.59
CA PHE A 438 22.29 9.03 -7.48
C PHE A 438 23.58 9.28 -6.70
N GLY A 439 23.49 9.81 -5.47
CA GLY A 439 24.65 10.03 -4.60
C GLY A 439 25.46 8.77 -4.25
N ASP A 440 24.85 7.59 -4.32
CA ASP A 440 25.55 6.31 -4.14
C ASP A 440 25.64 5.51 -5.45
N GLY A 441 25.36 6.15 -6.59
CA GLY A 441 25.41 5.53 -7.91
C GLY A 441 24.40 4.41 -8.13
N CYS A 442 23.30 4.37 -7.37
CA CYS A 442 22.31 3.29 -7.41
C CYS A 442 21.04 3.69 -8.17
N LEU A 443 20.68 2.87 -9.16
CA LEU A 443 19.60 3.09 -10.11
C LEU A 443 18.39 2.22 -9.80
N HIS A 444 17.20 2.83 -9.78
CA HIS A 444 15.91 2.13 -9.77
C HIS A 444 15.17 2.35 -11.09
N VAL A 445 14.53 1.30 -11.59
CA VAL A 445 13.77 1.36 -12.85
C VAL A 445 12.58 0.40 -12.83
N ARG A 446 11.46 0.78 -13.43
CA ARG A 446 10.37 -0.15 -13.78
C ARG A 446 10.26 -0.27 -15.28
N ILE A 447 10.29 -1.50 -15.79
CA ILE A 447 10.42 -1.78 -17.24
C ILE A 447 9.20 -2.57 -17.73
N ASP A 448 8.70 -2.24 -18.92
CA ASP A 448 7.56 -2.86 -19.59
C ASP A 448 7.87 -4.25 -20.19
N PHE A 449 8.42 -5.16 -19.37
CA PHE A 449 8.67 -6.54 -19.78
C PHE A 449 7.38 -7.31 -20.10
N GLU A 450 7.41 -8.12 -21.17
CA GLU A 450 6.31 -9.00 -21.55
C GLU A 450 6.44 -10.38 -20.88
N LEU A 451 6.20 -10.44 -19.57
CA LEU A 451 6.47 -11.65 -18.77
C LEU A 451 5.45 -12.78 -18.97
N THR A 452 4.33 -12.51 -19.65
CA THR A 452 3.22 -13.48 -19.77
C THR A 452 3.45 -14.51 -20.87
N THR A 453 4.26 -14.17 -21.87
CA THR A 453 4.58 -15.06 -23.01
C THR A 453 5.93 -15.73 -22.84
N GLU A 454 6.11 -16.92 -23.41
CA GLU A 454 7.40 -17.62 -23.41
C GLU A 454 8.49 -16.80 -24.13
N ARG A 455 8.13 -16.19 -25.27
CA ARG A 455 9.02 -15.30 -26.01
C ARG A 455 9.47 -14.11 -25.16
N GLY A 456 8.53 -13.42 -24.52
CA GLY A 456 8.86 -12.24 -23.72
C GLY A 456 9.67 -12.57 -22.46
N ARG A 457 9.52 -13.76 -21.88
CA ARG A 457 10.43 -14.25 -20.82
C ARG A 457 11.85 -14.51 -21.31
N ARG A 458 12.03 -15.05 -22.51
CA ARG A 458 13.37 -15.18 -23.11
C ARG A 458 14.02 -13.81 -23.35
N GLU A 459 13.26 -12.87 -23.90
CA GLU A 459 13.73 -11.47 -24.11
C GLU A 459 14.05 -10.78 -22.77
N TYR A 460 13.29 -11.07 -21.70
CA TYR A 460 13.60 -10.62 -20.34
C TYR A 460 14.95 -11.17 -19.86
N ARG A 461 15.20 -12.48 -20.02
CA ARG A 461 16.50 -13.08 -19.67
C ARG A 461 17.65 -12.45 -20.44
N GLU A 462 17.52 -12.33 -21.76
CA GLU A 462 18.54 -11.71 -22.62
C GLU A 462 18.87 -10.28 -22.14
N PHE A 463 17.84 -9.48 -21.83
CA PHE A 463 18.03 -8.14 -21.28
C PHE A 463 18.76 -8.15 -19.93
N MET A 464 18.33 -9.00 -18.98
CA MET A 464 18.93 -9.08 -17.64
C MET A 464 20.42 -9.46 -17.71
N GLU A 465 20.78 -10.36 -18.62
CA GLU A 465 22.15 -10.79 -18.85
C GLU A 465 23.04 -9.68 -19.44
N GLU A 466 22.58 -8.96 -20.47
CA GLU A 466 23.31 -7.81 -21.04
C GLU A 466 23.40 -6.63 -20.08
N ALA A 467 22.37 -6.43 -19.27
CA ALA A 467 22.34 -5.39 -18.25
C ALA A 467 23.37 -5.67 -17.16
N ALA A 468 23.53 -6.94 -16.76
CA ALA A 468 24.60 -7.38 -15.86
C ALA A 468 26.00 -7.12 -16.43
N ASP A 469 26.23 -7.45 -17.69
CA ASP A 469 27.51 -7.16 -18.33
C ASP A 469 27.78 -5.64 -18.40
N THR A 470 26.72 -4.85 -18.54
CA THR A 470 26.82 -3.38 -18.59
C THR A 470 27.19 -2.79 -17.23
N VAL A 471 26.52 -3.17 -16.15
CA VAL A 471 26.87 -2.64 -14.81
C VAL A 471 28.28 -3.07 -14.38
N VAL A 472 28.69 -4.31 -14.68
CA VAL A 472 30.04 -4.82 -14.37
C VAL A 472 31.13 -4.06 -15.12
N ARG A 473 30.89 -3.68 -16.38
CA ARG A 473 31.83 -2.86 -17.18
C ARG A 473 32.10 -1.49 -16.55
N HIS A 474 31.12 -0.95 -15.85
CA HIS A 474 31.23 0.31 -15.09
C HIS A 474 31.72 0.10 -13.65
N GLY A 475 32.22 -1.10 -13.32
CA GLY A 475 32.77 -1.42 -12.00
C GLY A 475 31.72 -1.60 -10.90
N GLY A 476 30.46 -1.84 -11.27
CA GLY A 476 29.34 -1.87 -10.34
C GLY A 476 28.96 -3.23 -9.77
N SER A 477 27.85 -3.21 -9.04
CA SER A 477 27.16 -4.31 -8.36
C SER A 477 25.77 -4.49 -8.96
N LEU A 478 25.32 -5.74 -9.09
CA LEU A 478 24.00 -6.06 -9.67
C LEU A 478 22.87 -5.58 -8.74
N SER A 479 23.13 -5.57 -7.43
CA SER A 479 22.25 -5.06 -6.37
C SER A 479 22.99 -4.05 -5.48
N GLY A 480 22.31 -2.97 -5.13
CA GLY A 480 22.76 -1.89 -4.25
C GLY A 480 21.99 -1.75 -2.94
N GLU A 481 20.76 -2.27 -2.83
CA GLU A 481 19.99 -2.28 -1.57
C GLU A 481 18.87 -3.35 -1.47
N HIS A 482 18.45 -3.97 -2.58
CA HIS A 482 17.31 -4.89 -2.62
C HIS A 482 17.68 -6.36 -2.40
N GLY A 483 18.97 -6.70 -2.42
CA GLY A 483 19.47 -8.07 -2.45
C GLY A 483 19.47 -8.65 -3.87
N ASP A 484 20.21 -9.74 -4.06
CA ASP A 484 20.23 -10.47 -5.32
C ASP A 484 18.97 -11.31 -5.49
N GLY A 485 18.57 -12.04 -4.45
CA GLY A 485 17.45 -12.99 -4.49
C GLY A 485 17.47 -13.91 -5.72
N GLN A 486 16.30 -14.40 -6.12
CA GLN A 486 16.21 -15.14 -7.39
C GLN A 486 16.43 -14.21 -8.59
N ALA A 487 16.14 -12.91 -8.45
CA ALA A 487 16.26 -11.92 -9.52
C ALA A 487 17.67 -11.83 -10.13
N ARG A 488 18.72 -11.97 -9.31
CA ARG A 488 20.10 -11.67 -9.73
C ARG A 488 21.12 -12.72 -9.30
N SER A 489 20.79 -13.68 -8.43
CA SER A 489 21.80 -14.63 -7.93
C SER A 489 22.46 -15.46 -9.03
N GLU A 490 21.71 -15.87 -10.06
CA GLU A 490 22.28 -16.58 -11.24
C GLU A 490 23.35 -15.73 -11.96
N LEU A 491 23.20 -14.40 -11.93
CA LEU A 491 24.05 -13.45 -12.65
C LEU A 491 25.35 -13.13 -11.89
N LEU A 492 25.50 -13.56 -10.63
CA LEU A 492 26.70 -13.27 -9.82
C LEU A 492 27.99 -13.77 -10.47
N ALA A 493 27.94 -14.84 -11.27
CA ALA A 493 29.09 -15.35 -12.02
C ALA A 493 29.59 -14.40 -13.13
N ARG A 494 28.79 -13.38 -13.52
CA ARG A 494 29.21 -12.31 -14.43
C ARG A 494 30.01 -11.22 -13.70
N MET A 495 29.73 -11.03 -12.40
CA MET A 495 30.38 -10.01 -11.56
C MET A 495 31.64 -10.54 -10.88
N TYR A 496 31.60 -11.79 -10.40
CA TYR A 496 32.67 -12.36 -9.58
C TYR A 496 33.41 -13.49 -10.30
N PRO A 497 34.74 -13.61 -10.10
CA PRO A 497 35.49 -14.76 -10.58
C PRO A 497 34.99 -16.05 -9.92
N ALA A 498 35.16 -17.17 -10.63
CA ALA A 498 34.71 -18.49 -10.18
C ALA A 498 35.25 -18.90 -8.79
N SER A 499 36.42 -18.39 -8.38
CA SER A 499 36.99 -18.62 -7.05
C SER A 499 36.21 -17.92 -5.94
N LEU A 500 35.75 -16.68 -6.13
CA LEU A 500 34.87 -16.00 -5.18
C LEU A 500 33.48 -16.62 -5.14
N ILE A 501 32.95 -17.09 -6.27
CA ILE A 501 31.70 -17.87 -6.29
C ILE A 501 31.83 -19.15 -5.44
N ARG A 502 32.98 -19.85 -5.50
CA ARG A 502 33.26 -20.98 -4.62
C ARG A 502 33.37 -20.56 -3.15
N ALA A 503 34.02 -19.43 -2.87
CA ALA A 503 34.13 -18.89 -1.51
C ALA A 503 32.76 -18.57 -0.91
N PHE A 504 31.79 -18.08 -1.70
CA PHE A 504 30.41 -17.93 -1.25
C PHE A 504 29.80 -19.28 -0.84
N GLY A 505 29.97 -20.32 -1.66
CA GLY A 505 29.51 -21.67 -1.33
C GLY A 505 30.18 -22.23 -0.06
N GLU A 506 31.46 -21.97 0.15
CA GLU A 506 32.17 -22.33 1.37
C GLU A 506 31.64 -21.59 2.59
N PHE A 507 31.44 -20.27 2.49
CA PHE A 507 30.87 -19.45 3.55
C PHE A 507 29.47 -19.94 3.95
N LYS A 508 28.60 -20.24 2.97
CA LYS A 508 27.28 -20.82 3.25
C LYS A 508 27.38 -22.12 4.03
N ARG A 509 28.24 -23.06 3.60
CA ARG A 509 28.42 -24.35 4.28
C ARG A 509 29.01 -24.24 5.69
N ILE A 510 29.77 -23.19 5.98
CA ILE A 510 30.25 -22.93 7.35
C ILE A 510 29.06 -22.72 8.29
N TRP A 511 28.05 -21.97 7.87
CA TRP A 511 26.87 -21.64 8.67
C TRP A 511 25.75 -22.69 8.57
N ASP A 512 25.45 -23.15 7.36
CA ASP A 512 24.36 -24.07 7.03
C ASP A 512 24.86 -25.27 6.21
N PRO A 513 25.53 -26.24 6.85
CA PRO A 513 26.10 -27.40 6.15
C PRO A 513 25.03 -28.34 5.55
N ALA A 514 23.81 -28.31 6.09
CA ALA A 514 22.68 -29.11 5.61
C ALA A 514 21.94 -28.47 4.43
N GLY A 515 22.20 -27.20 4.11
CA GLY A 515 21.55 -26.49 3.01
C GLY A 515 20.06 -26.21 3.24
N LEU A 516 19.63 -26.09 4.50
CA LEU A 516 18.22 -25.87 4.85
C LEU A 516 17.83 -24.39 4.84
N MET A 517 18.78 -23.46 4.97
CA MET A 517 18.52 -22.03 5.08
C MET A 517 18.35 -21.40 3.69
N ASN A 518 17.13 -20.96 3.41
CA ASN A 518 16.68 -20.28 2.18
C ASN A 518 17.36 -20.78 0.88
N PRO A 519 17.19 -22.06 0.52
CA PRO A 519 17.88 -22.66 -0.61
C PRO A 519 17.46 -22.07 -1.96
N GLY A 520 18.42 -22.00 -2.89
CA GLY A 520 18.22 -21.45 -4.23
C GLY A 520 18.50 -19.95 -4.37
N ILE A 521 19.03 -19.31 -3.31
CA ILE A 521 19.37 -17.89 -3.24
C ILE A 521 20.87 -17.74 -2.97
N ILE A 522 21.53 -16.83 -3.70
CA ILE A 522 22.98 -16.53 -3.77
C ILE A 522 23.87 -17.71 -4.16
N VAL A 523 23.78 -18.83 -3.44
CA VAL A 523 24.50 -20.08 -3.69
C VAL A 523 23.55 -21.12 -4.25
N ASP A 524 24.03 -21.84 -5.27
CA ASP A 524 23.24 -22.79 -6.08
C ASP A 524 21.91 -22.16 -6.54
N PRO A 525 21.97 -21.00 -7.23
CA PRO A 525 20.80 -20.19 -7.47
C PRO A 525 19.83 -20.86 -8.45
N LEU A 526 18.54 -20.62 -8.23
CA LEU A 526 17.52 -20.94 -9.22
C LEU A 526 17.69 -20.06 -10.47
N PRO A 527 17.25 -20.52 -11.65
CA PRO A 527 17.24 -19.68 -12.84
C PRO A 527 16.39 -18.41 -12.65
N LEU A 528 16.89 -17.26 -13.12
CA LEU A 528 16.26 -15.95 -12.97
C LEU A 528 14.91 -15.82 -13.69
N ASP A 529 14.63 -16.69 -14.66
CA ASP A 529 13.39 -16.72 -15.43
C ASP A 529 12.47 -17.91 -15.06
N ALA A 530 12.88 -18.72 -14.07
CA ALA A 530 12.01 -19.73 -13.47
C ALA A 530 11.00 -19.08 -12.52
N ASP A 531 9.86 -19.74 -12.28
CA ASP A 531 8.87 -19.35 -11.27
C ASP A 531 8.31 -17.91 -11.38
N VAL A 532 8.40 -17.29 -12.56
CA VAL A 532 7.84 -15.96 -12.82
C VAL A 532 6.32 -16.01 -12.61
N ARG A 533 5.83 -15.26 -11.62
CA ARG A 533 4.46 -15.28 -11.09
C ARG A 533 3.39 -15.16 -12.16
N VAL A 534 3.60 -14.28 -13.14
CA VAL A 534 2.61 -14.00 -14.20
C VAL A 534 2.64 -15.02 -15.35
N ALA A 535 3.67 -15.86 -15.41
CA ALA A 535 3.78 -16.97 -16.36
C ALA A 535 3.10 -18.24 -15.87
N ALA A 536 2.94 -18.39 -14.54
CA ALA A 536 2.37 -19.56 -13.89
C ALA A 536 0.84 -19.71 -14.04
N VAL A 537 0.22 -18.98 -14.98
CA VAL A 537 -1.20 -19.12 -15.30
C VAL A 537 -1.33 -19.77 -16.68
N PRO A 538 -1.56 -21.08 -16.76
CA PRO A 538 -1.81 -21.73 -18.04
C PRO A 538 -3.07 -21.14 -18.68
N GLY A 539 -2.94 -20.58 -19.88
CA GLY A 539 -4.11 -20.34 -20.74
C GLY A 539 -4.81 -21.67 -21.05
N PRO A 540 -6.13 -21.69 -21.28
CA PRO A 540 -6.86 -22.94 -21.48
C PRO A 540 -6.34 -23.69 -22.73
N THR A 541 -5.79 -24.89 -22.51
CA THR A 541 -5.50 -25.86 -23.57
C THR A 541 -6.80 -26.56 -23.99
N GLY A 542 -7.40 -26.06 -25.08
CA GLY A 542 -8.14 -26.88 -26.06
C GLY A 542 -9.50 -27.52 -25.70
N SER A 543 -10.47 -27.24 -26.57
CA SER A 543 -11.63 -28.06 -26.97
C SER A 543 -12.87 -28.14 -26.05
N GLY A 544 -13.84 -27.25 -26.33
CA GLY A 544 -15.25 -27.37 -25.97
C GLY A 544 -16.14 -26.71 -27.04
N PRO A 545 -17.34 -27.22 -27.34
CA PRO A 545 -17.96 -27.12 -28.66
C PRO A 545 -18.43 -25.71 -29.01
N SER A 546 -18.16 -25.30 -30.25
CA SER A 546 -18.67 -24.08 -30.85
C SER A 546 -20.21 -24.10 -30.92
N VAL A 547 -20.84 -23.11 -30.31
CA VAL A 547 -22.25 -22.80 -30.54
C VAL A 547 -22.33 -21.89 -31.77
N PRO A 548 -23.06 -22.25 -32.84
CA PRO A 548 -23.14 -21.42 -34.04
C PRO A 548 -24.13 -20.26 -33.83
N GLY A 549 -23.62 -19.02 -33.93
CA GLY A 549 -24.44 -17.81 -34.09
C GLY A 549 -24.81 -17.56 -35.56
N PRO A 550 -25.94 -16.88 -35.85
CA PRO A 550 -26.46 -16.76 -37.21
C PRO A 550 -25.65 -15.80 -38.06
N ALA A 551 -25.51 -16.15 -39.33
CA ALA A 551 -24.82 -15.39 -40.36
C ALA A 551 -25.61 -14.14 -40.77
N THR A 552 -24.97 -12.98 -40.71
CA THR A 552 -25.35 -11.80 -41.51
C THR A 552 -24.11 -11.16 -42.09
N ALA A 553 -24.07 -11.06 -43.42
CA ALA A 553 -23.00 -10.47 -44.19
C ALA A 553 -23.18 -8.95 -44.32
N SER A 554 -22.14 -8.17 -44.02
CA SER A 554 -21.87 -6.91 -44.74
C SER A 554 -20.38 -6.57 -44.64
N HIS A 555 -19.79 -6.24 -45.79
CA HIS A 555 -18.39 -5.87 -45.97
C HIS A 555 -18.16 -4.40 -45.58
N SER A 556 -17.15 -4.14 -44.76
CA SER A 556 -16.45 -2.85 -44.62
C SER A 556 -15.05 -3.13 -44.05
N PRO A 557 -13.98 -2.42 -44.48
CA PRO A 557 -12.60 -2.81 -44.20
C PRO A 557 -12.28 -2.55 -42.72
N ARG A 558 -12.05 -3.63 -41.96
CA ARG A 558 -11.62 -3.58 -40.56
C ARG A 558 -10.16 -3.19 -40.50
N THR A 559 -9.87 -2.05 -39.86
CA THR A 559 -8.71 -1.96 -38.97
C THR A 559 -8.86 -3.08 -37.94
N THR A 560 -7.90 -3.99 -37.90
CA THR A 560 -7.80 -5.02 -36.87
C THR A 560 -7.69 -4.34 -35.50
N PRO A 561 -8.58 -4.63 -34.54
CA PRO A 561 -8.30 -4.29 -33.15
C PRO A 561 -7.00 -4.99 -32.74
N PRO A 562 -6.18 -4.40 -31.84
CA PRO A 562 -5.04 -5.12 -31.30
C PRO A 562 -5.55 -6.45 -30.68
N GLU A 563 -4.88 -7.54 -31.03
CA GLU A 563 -5.17 -8.86 -30.46
C GLU A 563 -5.16 -8.74 -28.93
N ARG A 564 -6.21 -9.25 -28.28
CA ARG A 564 -6.24 -9.43 -26.82
C ARG A 564 -5.28 -10.57 -26.46
N SER A 565 -3.99 -10.29 -26.47
CA SER A 565 -2.92 -11.22 -26.07
C SER A 565 -2.48 -10.90 -24.66
N GLY A 566 -3.24 -11.39 -23.68
CA GLY A 566 -2.84 -11.51 -22.28
C GLY A 566 -3.22 -12.89 -21.75
N PRO A 567 -2.60 -13.39 -20.67
CA PRO A 567 -2.92 -14.69 -20.11
C PRO A 567 -4.37 -14.67 -19.62
N VAL A 568 -5.20 -15.54 -20.20
CA VAL A 568 -6.59 -15.68 -19.79
C VAL A 568 -6.60 -16.49 -18.49
N LEU A 569 -6.71 -15.81 -17.35
CA LEU A 569 -7.09 -16.47 -16.10
C LEU A 569 -8.45 -17.17 -16.36
N PRO A 570 -8.54 -18.52 -16.34
CA PRO A 570 -9.68 -19.25 -16.91
C PRO A 570 -11.04 -18.86 -16.30
N LEU A 571 -11.03 -18.40 -15.05
CA LEU A 571 -12.21 -18.02 -14.28
C LEU A 571 -12.67 -16.57 -14.46
N LEU A 572 -11.85 -15.69 -15.05
CA LEU A 572 -12.04 -14.22 -14.97
C LEU A 572 -12.65 -13.56 -16.21
N SER A 573 -12.95 -14.32 -17.26
CA SER A 573 -13.59 -13.81 -18.50
C SER A 573 -15.07 -13.39 -18.35
N ARG A 574 -15.62 -13.40 -17.12
CA ARG A 574 -17.05 -13.19 -16.80
C ARG A 574 -17.31 -12.05 -15.81
N ALA A 575 -16.42 -11.07 -15.75
CA ALA A 575 -16.61 -9.87 -14.94
C ALA A 575 -17.94 -9.16 -15.27
N GLU A 576 -18.69 -8.76 -14.24
CA GLU A 576 -19.93 -7.97 -14.38
C GLU A 576 -19.67 -6.45 -14.34
N LEU A 577 -18.57 -6.05 -13.71
CA LEU A 577 -18.04 -4.68 -13.71
C LEU A 577 -17.16 -4.43 -14.95
N ALA A 578 -17.10 -3.16 -15.38
CA ALA A 578 -16.45 -2.77 -16.61
C ALA A 578 -14.92 -2.71 -16.54
N TYR A 579 -14.32 -2.55 -15.35
CA TYR A 579 -12.86 -2.45 -15.16
C TYR A 579 -12.19 -1.53 -16.19
N ARG A 580 -12.73 -0.31 -16.34
CA ARG A 580 -12.39 0.60 -17.46
C ARG A 580 -10.92 0.98 -17.53
N GLU A 581 -10.25 1.04 -16.37
CA GLU A 581 -8.82 1.33 -16.28
C GLU A 581 -7.91 0.11 -16.54
N ASP A 582 -8.50 -1.07 -16.77
CA ASP A 582 -7.82 -2.34 -16.97
C ASP A 582 -8.29 -3.02 -18.27
N ASP A 583 -8.73 -2.24 -19.25
CA ASP A 583 -9.21 -2.71 -20.57
C ASP A 583 -10.37 -3.72 -20.50
N GLY A 584 -11.15 -3.68 -19.41
CA GLY A 584 -12.22 -4.64 -19.15
C GLY A 584 -11.74 -6.02 -18.71
N ASP A 585 -10.51 -6.13 -18.22
CA ASP A 585 -9.90 -7.37 -17.76
C ASP A 585 -9.68 -7.39 -16.24
N LEU A 586 -10.48 -8.20 -15.54
CA LEU A 586 -10.32 -8.45 -14.11
C LEU A 586 -8.97 -9.12 -13.80
N ALA A 587 -8.41 -9.93 -14.69
CA ALA A 587 -7.08 -10.51 -14.50
C ALA A 587 -6.02 -9.40 -14.38
N LYS A 588 -6.07 -8.43 -15.30
CA LYS A 588 -5.20 -7.25 -15.28
C LYS A 588 -5.43 -6.39 -14.04
N ALA A 589 -6.67 -6.23 -13.59
CA ALA A 589 -7.00 -5.52 -12.35
C ALA A 589 -6.39 -6.20 -11.11
N LEU A 590 -6.47 -7.54 -11.00
CA LEU A 590 -5.88 -8.29 -9.89
C LEU A 590 -4.35 -8.21 -9.85
N ARG A 591 -3.70 -8.11 -11.02
CA ARG A 591 -2.24 -7.95 -11.13
C ARG A 591 -1.72 -6.56 -10.75
N ARG A 592 -2.59 -5.56 -10.54
CA ARG A 592 -2.18 -4.23 -10.03
C ARG A 592 -1.37 -4.34 -8.74
N CYS A 593 -1.68 -5.29 -7.86
CA CYS A 593 -0.95 -5.43 -6.61
C CYS A 593 0.43 -6.05 -6.86
N SER A 594 1.48 -5.24 -6.78
CA SER A 594 2.87 -5.71 -6.81
C SER A 594 3.32 -6.46 -5.58
N GLY A 595 2.73 -6.18 -4.41
CA GLY A 595 3.18 -6.77 -3.14
C GLY A 595 4.00 -5.85 -2.24
N VAL A 596 4.22 -4.57 -2.61
CA VAL A 596 5.03 -3.58 -1.85
C VAL A 596 4.60 -3.31 -0.40
N GLY A 597 3.41 -3.77 0.00
CA GLY A 597 3.00 -3.81 1.40
C GLY A 597 2.64 -2.47 2.03
N LYS A 598 2.43 -1.37 1.29
CA LYS A 598 2.01 -0.07 1.86
C LYS A 598 0.73 -0.18 2.72
N CYS A 599 -0.16 -1.10 2.35
CA CYS A 599 -1.38 -1.43 3.10
C CYS A 599 -1.13 -2.07 4.49
N ARG A 600 0.12 -2.39 4.83
CA ARG A 600 0.56 -2.92 6.13
C ARG A 600 1.09 -1.86 7.10
N ARG A 601 1.12 -0.58 6.70
CA ARG A 601 1.47 0.50 7.63
C ARG A 601 0.49 0.52 8.81
N GLN A 602 0.99 0.78 10.01
CA GLN A 602 0.16 0.86 11.20
C GLN A 602 -0.29 2.28 11.52
N GLU A 603 0.47 3.27 11.05
CA GLU A 603 0.27 4.68 11.32
C GLU A 603 0.51 5.53 10.07
N GLY A 604 0.23 6.82 10.20
CA GLY A 604 0.34 7.81 9.13
C GLY A 604 -0.98 8.07 8.39
N PRO A 605 -0.99 9.07 7.50
CA PRO A 605 -2.21 9.53 6.86
C PRO A 605 -2.77 8.50 5.87
N GLY A 606 -4.08 8.37 5.86
CA GLY A 606 -4.91 7.63 4.94
C GLY A 606 -5.84 6.64 5.65
N VAL A 607 -6.75 6.06 4.88
CA VAL A 607 -7.71 5.08 5.37
C VAL A 607 -7.16 3.65 5.23
N MET A 608 -6.32 3.36 4.23
CA MET A 608 -5.91 1.99 3.91
C MET A 608 -4.90 1.41 4.92
N CYS A 609 -5.09 0.21 5.48
CA CYS A 609 -6.27 -0.67 5.44
C CYS A 609 -6.80 -0.88 6.88
N PRO A 610 -8.02 -0.46 7.23
CA PRO A 610 -8.44 -0.37 8.63
C PRO A 610 -8.48 -1.71 9.35
N SER A 611 -8.93 -2.76 8.65
CA SER A 611 -9.00 -4.12 9.21
C SER A 611 -7.61 -4.67 9.53
N TYR A 612 -6.61 -4.42 8.69
CA TYR A 612 -5.24 -4.83 8.97
C TYR A 612 -4.66 -4.03 10.14
N GLN A 613 -4.90 -2.72 10.20
CA GLN A 613 -4.36 -1.86 11.26
C GLN A 613 -4.81 -2.29 12.66
N VAL A 614 -5.94 -2.99 12.78
CA VAL A 614 -6.43 -3.58 14.04
C VAL A 614 -6.01 -5.04 14.21
N THR A 615 -6.18 -5.87 13.19
CA THR A 615 -5.99 -7.34 13.33
C THR A 615 -4.54 -7.77 13.15
N GLN A 616 -3.79 -7.00 12.38
CA GLN A 616 -2.42 -7.27 11.93
C GLN A 616 -2.27 -8.63 11.20
N GLU A 617 -3.37 -9.16 10.67
CA GLU A 617 -3.43 -10.39 9.90
C GLU A 617 -3.21 -10.10 8.41
N GLU A 618 -2.29 -10.81 7.76
CA GLU A 618 -1.96 -10.58 6.35
C GLU A 618 -3.20 -10.67 5.44
N LYS A 619 -4.09 -11.63 5.69
CA LYS A 619 -5.35 -11.80 4.95
C LYS A 619 -6.30 -10.60 5.04
N HIS A 620 -6.14 -9.70 6.00
CA HIS A 620 -6.95 -8.50 6.13
C HIS A 620 -6.29 -7.25 5.54
N SER A 621 -5.08 -7.38 4.98
CA SER A 621 -4.44 -6.33 4.19
C SER A 621 -4.97 -6.31 2.76
N THR A 622 -4.81 -5.17 2.06
CA THR A 622 -5.13 -5.09 0.63
C THR A 622 -4.28 -6.07 -0.19
N ARG A 623 -2.99 -6.22 0.16
CA ARG A 623 -2.06 -7.14 -0.49
C ARG A 623 -2.51 -8.60 -0.32
N GLY A 624 -2.78 -9.03 0.91
CA GLY A 624 -3.22 -10.39 1.18
C GLY A 624 -4.52 -10.75 0.44
N ARG A 625 -5.49 -9.83 0.41
CA ARG A 625 -6.73 -10.02 -0.37
C ARG A 625 -6.46 -10.13 -1.87
N ALA A 626 -5.58 -9.29 -2.41
CA ALA A 626 -5.21 -9.35 -3.81
C ALA A 626 -4.49 -10.66 -4.15
N HIS A 627 -3.59 -11.14 -3.29
CA HIS A 627 -2.92 -12.44 -3.44
C HIS A 627 -3.92 -13.59 -3.42
N LEU A 628 -4.86 -13.64 -2.46
CA LEU A 628 -5.87 -14.68 -2.40
C LEU A 628 -6.77 -14.69 -3.65
N LEU A 629 -7.19 -13.52 -4.13
CA LEU A 629 -7.96 -13.41 -5.38
C LEU A 629 -7.15 -13.86 -6.60
N PHE A 630 -5.86 -13.53 -6.66
CA PHE A 630 -4.96 -13.99 -7.70
C PHE A 630 -4.80 -15.52 -7.66
N GLU A 631 -4.50 -16.10 -6.49
CA GLU A 631 -4.33 -17.55 -6.32
C GLU A 631 -5.63 -18.32 -6.62
N MET A 632 -6.78 -17.78 -6.24
CA MET A 632 -8.09 -18.30 -6.62
C MET A 632 -8.31 -18.28 -8.14
N ALA A 633 -7.88 -17.21 -8.80
CA ALA A 633 -8.03 -17.11 -10.24
C ALA A 633 -7.07 -18.04 -11.00
N SER A 634 -5.85 -18.23 -10.46
CA SER A 634 -4.84 -19.15 -11.00
C SER A 634 -5.28 -20.60 -10.86
N GLY A 635 -5.92 -20.97 -9.74
CA GLY A 635 -6.47 -22.30 -9.52
C GLY A 635 -5.48 -23.36 -9.01
N ASP A 636 -4.24 -22.96 -8.71
CA ASP A 636 -3.17 -23.85 -8.25
C ASP A 636 -3.27 -24.21 -6.75
N VAL A 637 -3.24 -23.19 -5.88
CA VAL A 637 -3.29 -23.36 -4.42
C VAL A 637 -4.73 -23.30 -3.92
N ILE A 638 -5.49 -22.33 -4.42
CA ILE A 638 -6.92 -22.19 -4.14
C ILE A 638 -7.69 -22.75 -5.34
N THR A 639 -8.21 -23.96 -5.20
CA THR A 639 -8.78 -24.73 -6.32
C THR A 639 -10.27 -24.53 -6.51
N ASP A 640 -10.98 -23.97 -5.52
CA ASP A 640 -12.45 -23.85 -5.55
C ASP A 640 -12.97 -22.66 -6.36
N GLY A 641 -12.08 -21.85 -6.94
CA GLY A 641 -12.42 -20.69 -7.75
C GLY A 641 -13.39 -19.74 -7.03
N TRP A 642 -14.44 -19.29 -7.71
CA TRP A 642 -15.49 -18.42 -7.12
C TRP A 642 -16.20 -19.00 -5.89
N ARG A 643 -16.02 -20.30 -5.57
CA ARG A 643 -16.56 -20.92 -4.37
C ARG A 643 -15.60 -20.94 -3.19
N SER A 644 -14.36 -20.47 -3.35
CA SER A 644 -13.36 -20.42 -2.29
C SER A 644 -13.88 -19.74 -1.03
N GLU A 645 -13.70 -20.43 0.09
CA GLU A 645 -14.04 -19.93 1.41
C GLU A 645 -12.91 -19.04 1.96
N GLU A 646 -11.67 -19.35 1.62
CA GLU A 646 -10.48 -18.59 2.00
C GLU A 646 -10.54 -17.14 1.52
N VAL A 647 -10.94 -16.95 0.24
CA VAL A 647 -11.18 -15.62 -0.33
C VAL A 647 -12.38 -14.95 0.34
N ARG A 648 -13.46 -15.69 0.57
CA ARG A 648 -14.68 -15.17 1.21
C ARG A 648 -14.39 -14.63 2.61
N GLU A 649 -13.68 -15.40 3.43
CA GLU A 649 -13.29 -15.03 4.80
C GLU A 649 -12.38 -13.80 4.81
N SER A 650 -11.40 -13.72 3.92
CA SER A 650 -10.50 -12.56 3.81
C SER A 650 -11.24 -11.27 3.42
N LEU A 651 -12.22 -11.37 2.52
CA LEU A 651 -13.05 -10.26 2.07
C LEU A 651 -14.16 -9.89 3.06
N ASP A 652 -14.50 -10.77 4.01
CA ASP A 652 -15.54 -10.52 5.00
C ASP A 652 -15.22 -9.27 5.83
N LEU A 653 -13.96 -9.17 6.29
CA LEU A 653 -13.44 -8.00 7.00
C LEU A 653 -13.02 -6.82 6.11
N CYS A 654 -13.32 -6.86 4.81
CA CYS A 654 -13.17 -5.69 3.95
C CYS A 654 -14.39 -4.76 4.10
N LEU A 655 -14.16 -3.52 4.52
CA LEU A 655 -15.20 -2.53 4.78
C LEU A 655 -15.87 -1.96 3.53
N SER A 656 -15.41 -2.31 2.32
CA SER A 656 -15.84 -1.68 1.06
C SER A 656 -15.71 -0.14 1.08
N CYS A 657 -14.72 0.38 1.81
CA CYS A 657 -14.53 1.81 2.03
C CYS A 657 -13.81 2.54 0.88
N LYS A 658 -13.31 1.80 -0.11
CA LYS A 658 -12.48 2.26 -1.24
C LYS A 658 -11.18 2.99 -0.85
N GLY A 659 -10.77 3.02 0.41
CA GLY A 659 -9.51 3.68 0.81
C GLY A 659 -8.26 3.16 0.07
N CYS A 660 -8.27 1.89 -0.34
CA CYS A 660 -7.20 1.33 -1.16
C CYS A 660 -7.15 1.88 -2.59
N LEU A 661 -8.24 2.44 -3.12
CA LEU A 661 -8.27 3.06 -4.45
C LEU A 661 -7.39 4.31 -4.50
N SER A 662 -7.38 5.12 -3.43
CA SER A 662 -6.58 6.36 -3.35
C SER A 662 -5.22 6.16 -2.67
N ASP A 663 -5.15 5.32 -1.62
CA ASP A 663 -3.95 5.21 -0.79
C ASP A 663 -2.96 4.16 -1.30
N CYS A 664 -3.42 3.23 -2.14
CA CYS A 664 -2.53 2.29 -2.80
C CYS A 664 -1.92 3.01 -4.01
N PRO A 665 -0.58 3.01 -4.16
CA PRO A 665 0.07 3.75 -5.24
C PRO A 665 -0.21 3.17 -6.65
N VAL A 666 -0.91 2.03 -6.71
CA VAL A 666 -1.36 1.34 -7.92
C VAL A 666 -2.88 1.24 -8.02
N ASN A 667 -3.60 2.02 -7.20
CA ASN A 667 -5.06 2.19 -7.22
C ASN A 667 -5.84 0.87 -7.25
N VAL A 668 -5.54 -0.04 -6.32
CA VAL A 668 -6.31 -1.27 -6.16
C VAL A 668 -7.71 -0.94 -5.63
N ASP A 669 -8.75 -1.27 -6.40
CA ASP A 669 -10.15 -1.16 -5.95
C ASP A 669 -10.66 -2.47 -5.32
N MET A 670 -10.20 -2.74 -4.10
CA MET A 670 -10.62 -3.94 -3.37
C MET A 670 -12.14 -3.97 -3.09
N ALA A 671 -12.82 -2.81 -3.06
CA ALA A 671 -14.26 -2.78 -2.89
C ALA A 671 -14.98 -3.33 -4.13
N SER A 672 -14.53 -2.95 -5.33
CA SER A 672 -15.02 -3.52 -6.60
C SER A 672 -14.66 -5.00 -6.72
N TYR A 673 -13.47 -5.41 -6.31
CA TYR A 673 -13.06 -6.83 -6.34
C TYR A 673 -13.93 -7.67 -5.40
N LYS A 674 -14.23 -7.15 -4.20
CA LYS A 674 -15.18 -7.77 -3.27
C LYS A 674 -16.57 -7.88 -3.87
N ALA A 675 -17.08 -6.81 -4.48
CA ALA A 675 -18.42 -6.80 -5.06
C ALA A 675 -18.57 -7.85 -6.19
N GLU A 676 -17.58 -7.93 -7.07
CA GLU A 676 -17.51 -8.94 -8.14
C GLU A 676 -17.41 -10.36 -7.57
N PHE A 677 -16.47 -10.60 -6.64
CA PHE A 677 -16.34 -11.90 -5.99
C PHE A 677 -17.64 -12.34 -5.31
N LEU A 678 -18.27 -11.48 -4.51
CA LEU A 678 -19.53 -11.80 -3.83
C LEU A 678 -20.69 -12.00 -4.80
N HIS A 679 -20.67 -11.36 -5.97
CA HIS A 679 -21.65 -11.60 -7.01
C HIS A 679 -21.53 -13.01 -7.56
N GLN A 680 -20.33 -13.39 -8.00
CA GLN A 680 -20.05 -14.72 -8.55
C GLN A 680 -20.20 -15.81 -7.49
N HIS A 681 -19.66 -15.57 -6.29
CA HIS A 681 -19.74 -16.49 -5.17
C HIS A 681 -21.21 -16.81 -4.91
N TYR A 682 -22.05 -15.83 -4.58
CA TYR A 682 -23.43 -16.13 -4.19
C TYR A 682 -24.41 -16.34 -5.36
N ARG A 683 -23.94 -16.49 -6.60
CA ARG A 683 -24.81 -16.79 -7.74
C ARG A 683 -25.45 -18.17 -7.56
N GLY A 684 -26.78 -18.20 -7.42
CA GLY A 684 -27.54 -19.42 -7.14
C GLY A 684 -27.35 -19.99 -5.73
N ARG A 685 -26.77 -19.23 -4.79
CA ARG A 685 -26.56 -19.64 -3.38
C ARG A 685 -27.27 -18.71 -2.41
N VAL A 686 -27.55 -19.22 -1.21
CA VAL A 686 -28.10 -18.42 -0.11
C VAL A 686 -27.03 -17.45 0.39
N ARG A 687 -27.41 -16.18 0.57
CA ARG A 687 -26.53 -15.14 1.11
C ARG A 687 -26.65 -15.04 2.64
N PRO A 688 -25.64 -14.48 3.33
CA PRO A 688 -25.74 -14.09 4.72
C PRO A 688 -26.98 -13.21 4.98
N ALA A 689 -27.59 -13.36 6.15
CA ALA A 689 -28.78 -12.61 6.53
C ALA A 689 -28.56 -11.08 6.44
N ALA A 690 -27.36 -10.60 6.79
CA ALA A 690 -26.95 -9.20 6.67
C ALA A 690 -27.08 -8.66 5.23
N HIS A 691 -26.86 -9.48 4.21
CA HIS A 691 -27.02 -9.07 2.80
C HIS A 691 -28.49 -8.82 2.44
N TYR A 692 -29.43 -9.53 3.07
CA TYR A 692 -30.86 -9.33 2.88
C TYR A 692 -31.44 -8.26 3.79
N SER A 693 -30.87 -8.01 4.97
CA SER A 693 -31.33 -6.96 5.88
C SER A 693 -30.73 -5.60 5.50
N MET A 694 -29.40 -5.47 5.53
CA MET A 694 -28.70 -4.21 5.28
C MET A 694 -28.51 -3.96 3.78
N GLY A 695 -28.22 -4.99 2.99
CA GLY A 695 -28.11 -4.85 1.53
C GLY A 695 -29.41 -4.37 0.87
N TRP A 696 -30.57 -4.76 1.43
CA TRP A 696 -31.90 -4.31 1.00
C TRP A 696 -32.50 -3.24 1.90
N LEU A 697 -31.70 -2.56 2.72
CA LEU A 697 -32.15 -1.47 3.58
C LEU A 697 -33.03 -0.44 2.84
N PRO A 698 -32.77 -0.03 1.58
CA PRO A 698 -33.66 0.88 0.87
C PRO A 698 -35.10 0.35 0.69
N LEU A 699 -35.27 -0.96 0.49
CA LEU A 699 -36.59 -1.58 0.43
C LEU A 699 -37.26 -1.58 1.81
N TRP A 700 -36.54 -2.01 2.85
CA TRP A 700 -37.07 -2.07 4.21
C TRP A 700 -37.42 -0.69 4.76
N ALA A 701 -36.60 0.32 4.49
CA ALA A 701 -36.84 1.69 4.88
C ALA A 701 -38.09 2.27 4.20
N ARG A 702 -38.35 1.88 2.95
CA ARG A 702 -39.60 2.23 2.26
C ARG A 702 -40.80 1.57 2.93
N LEU A 703 -40.74 0.28 3.22
CA LEU A 703 -41.84 -0.43 3.88
C LEU A 703 -42.10 0.12 5.29
N ALA A 704 -41.04 0.34 6.08
CA ALA A 704 -41.13 0.92 7.42
C ALA A 704 -41.72 2.34 7.41
N SER A 705 -41.53 3.12 6.33
CA SER A 705 -42.12 4.46 6.20
C SER A 705 -43.65 4.49 6.08
N LEU A 706 -44.30 3.33 5.88
CA LEU A 706 -45.76 3.21 5.92
C LEU A 706 -46.31 3.30 7.35
N ALA A 707 -45.56 2.78 8.33
CA ALA A 707 -45.91 2.74 9.75
C ALA A 707 -44.65 2.95 10.63
N PRO A 708 -44.02 4.14 10.59
CA PRO A 708 -42.71 4.36 11.20
C PRO A 708 -42.75 4.36 12.73
N ALA A 709 -43.88 4.70 13.35
CA ALA A 709 -44.02 4.69 14.81
C ALA A 709 -43.99 3.27 15.36
N GLU A 710 -44.67 2.35 14.68
CA GLU A 710 -44.77 0.94 14.98
C GLU A 710 -43.42 0.26 14.74
N ALA A 711 -42.77 0.53 13.60
CA ALA A 711 -41.44 0.02 13.28
C ALA A 711 -40.41 0.44 14.35
N ASN A 712 -40.40 1.72 14.73
CA ASN A 712 -39.50 2.23 15.77
C ASN A 712 -39.81 1.66 17.16
N ARG A 713 -41.08 1.43 17.49
CA ARG A 713 -41.47 0.80 18.77
C ARG A 713 -40.97 -0.64 18.81
N ALA A 714 -41.17 -1.41 17.74
CA ALA A 714 -40.69 -2.79 17.65
C ALA A 714 -39.16 -2.87 17.78
N ALA A 715 -38.42 -1.96 17.14
CA ALA A 715 -36.96 -1.91 17.20
C ALA A 715 -36.40 -1.61 18.61
N ARG A 716 -37.19 -0.99 19.50
CA ARG A 716 -36.80 -0.63 20.88
C ARG A 716 -37.20 -1.66 21.94
N LEU A 717 -38.13 -2.57 21.64
CA LEU A 717 -38.56 -3.60 22.60
C LEU A 717 -37.44 -4.65 22.75
N PRO A 718 -36.86 -4.85 23.95
CA PRO A 718 -35.63 -5.64 24.10
C PRO A 718 -35.71 -7.07 23.54
N GLY A 719 -36.81 -7.79 23.78
CA GLY A 719 -37.00 -9.16 23.27
C GLY A 719 -37.21 -9.22 21.76
N VAL A 720 -37.97 -8.28 21.20
CA VAL A 720 -38.25 -8.19 19.76
C VAL A 720 -37.00 -7.74 19.00
N SER A 721 -36.31 -6.72 19.51
CA SER A 721 -35.08 -6.17 18.93
C SER A 721 -33.98 -7.21 18.90
N ARG A 722 -33.78 -7.96 20.00
CA ARG A 722 -32.78 -9.04 20.05
C ARG A 722 -33.07 -10.13 19.01
N LEU A 723 -34.33 -10.57 18.88
CA LEU A 723 -34.73 -11.54 17.88
C LEU A 723 -34.55 -11.00 16.46
N ALA A 724 -34.98 -9.76 16.21
CA ALA A 724 -34.87 -9.10 14.92
C ALA A 724 -33.40 -8.96 14.49
N LYS A 725 -32.51 -8.52 15.38
CA LYS A 725 -31.07 -8.42 15.12
C LYS A 725 -30.47 -9.78 14.74
N ARG A 726 -30.77 -10.83 15.52
CA ARG A 726 -30.30 -12.19 15.25
C ARG A 726 -30.76 -12.72 13.89
N VAL A 727 -32.05 -12.56 13.56
CA VAL A 727 -32.60 -12.98 12.26
C VAL A 727 -32.03 -12.15 11.11
N ALA A 728 -31.76 -10.87 11.35
CA ALA A 728 -31.21 -9.95 10.36
C ALA A 728 -29.68 -10.08 10.18
N GLY A 729 -28.99 -10.90 10.99
CA GLY A 729 -27.52 -10.98 11.00
C GLY A 729 -26.85 -9.69 11.48
N VAL A 730 -27.49 -8.97 12.40
CA VAL A 730 -27.00 -7.72 12.97
C VAL A 730 -26.38 -7.97 14.34
N ALA A 731 -25.18 -7.43 14.58
CA ALA A 731 -24.47 -7.51 15.85
C ALA A 731 -25.34 -7.04 17.02
N ALA A 732 -25.38 -7.82 18.10
CA ALA A 732 -26.26 -7.58 19.24
C ALA A 732 -26.02 -6.22 19.93
N GLN A 733 -24.76 -5.77 19.92
CA GLN A 733 -24.26 -4.51 20.48
C GLN A 733 -24.76 -3.28 19.72
N ARG A 734 -25.23 -3.41 18.47
CA ARG A 734 -25.60 -2.28 17.62
C ARG A 734 -27.04 -1.88 17.81
N ASP A 735 -27.30 -0.58 17.96
CA ASP A 735 -28.67 -0.08 17.92
C ASP A 735 -29.22 -0.06 16.48
N LEU A 736 -30.47 -0.47 16.34
CA LEU A 736 -31.16 -0.43 15.05
C LEU A 736 -31.50 1.03 14.68
N PRO A 737 -31.36 1.42 13.39
CA PRO A 737 -31.65 2.76 12.96
C PRO A 737 -33.13 3.11 13.16
N SER A 738 -33.42 4.35 13.57
CA SER A 738 -34.79 4.84 13.68
C SER A 738 -35.29 5.42 12.35
N PHE A 739 -36.51 5.09 11.96
CA PHE A 739 -37.17 5.64 10.78
C PHE A 739 -37.88 6.96 11.09
N ALA A 740 -37.78 7.90 10.15
CA ALA A 740 -38.43 9.19 10.25
C ALA A 740 -39.96 9.08 10.18
N ARG A 741 -40.66 9.88 11.00
CA ARG A 741 -42.14 9.95 10.98
C ARG A 741 -42.69 10.46 9.65
N THR A 742 -41.97 11.37 8.99
CA THR A 742 -42.28 11.87 7.65
C THR A 742 -40.99 11.85 6.84
N THR A 743 -41.02 11.23 5.67
CA THR A 743 -39.85 11.22 4.77
C THR A 743 -39.56 12.61 4.23
N PHE A 744 -38.29 12.90 3.94
CA PHE A 744 -37.89 14.19 3.37
C PHE A 744 -38.66 14.53 2.10
N THR A 745 -38.74 13.60 1.15
CA THR A 745 -39.47 13.77 -0.12
C THR A 745 -40.94 14.12 0.07
N ARG A 746 -41.62 13.52 1.07
CA ARG A 746 -43.03 13.84 1.39
C ARG A 746 -43.14 15.23 2.02
N ALA A 747 -42.25 15.57 2.94
CA ALA A 747 -42.20 16.89 3.56
C ALA A 747 -41.94 18.00 2.53
N PHE A 748 -40.97 17.78 1.62
CA PHE A 748 -40.62 18.71 0.55
C PHE A 748 -41.78 18.97 -0.41
N ARG A 749 -42.48 17.91 -0.87
CA ARG A 749 -43.67 18.08 -1.74
C ARG A 749 -44.80 18.83 -1.04
N ARG A 750 -45.03 18.57 0.26
CA ARG A 750 -46.02 19.31 1.05
C ARG A 750 -45.66 20.79 1.19
N ARG A 751 -44.37 21.09 1.39
CA ARG A 751 -43.86 22.46 1.44
C ARG A 751 -44.07 23.18 0.10
N ALA A 752 -43.69 22.56 -1.01
CA ALA A 752 -43.90 23.11 -2.35
C ALA A 752 -45.39 23.37 -2.64
N ALA A 753 -46.27 22.43 -2.29
CA ALA A 753 -47.72 22.57 -2.46
C ALA A 753 -48.33 23.70 -1.61
N ARG A 754 -47.65 24.13 -0.54
CA ARG A 754 -48.04 25.29 0.29
C ARG A 754 -47.48 26.62 -0.22
N GLY A 755 -46.83 26.64 -1.38
CA GLY A 755 -46.19 27.84 -1.93
C GLY A 755 -44.96 28.30 -1.12
N GLN A 756 -44.39 27.42 -0.30
CA GLN A 756 -43.27 27.76 0.60
C GLN A 756 -41.89 27.47 -0.03
N ALA A 757 -41.84 27.01 -1.29
CA ALA A 757 -40.59 26.79 -2.01
C ALA A 757 -40.10 28.11 -2.63
N ARG A 758 -38.78 28.32 -2.69
CA ARG A 758 -38.21 29.45 -3.44
C ARG A 758 -38.60 29.33 -4.91
N VAL A 759 -39.04 30.43 -5.51
CA VAL A 759 -39.37 30.54 -6.93
C VAL A 759 -38.44 31.58 -7.55
N GLY A 760 -37.66 31.19 -8.56
CA GLY A 760 -36.71 32.05 -9.26
C GLY A 760 -35.25 31.80 -8.86
N GLY A 761 -34.33 32.11 -9.77
CA GLY A 761 -32.89 31.80 -9.67
C GLY A 761 -32.50 30.49 -10.38
N PRO A 762 -31.20 30.17 -10.47
CA PRO A 762 -30.71 28.94 -11.08
C PRO A 762 -31.26 27.69 -10.37
N ARG A 763 -31.49 26.61 -11.12
CA ARG A 763 -32.03 25.36 -10.59
C ARG A 763 -30.90 24.40 -10.22
N VAL A 764 -31.10 23.64 -9.14
CA VAL A 764 -30.16 22.59 -8.70
C VAL A 764 -30.94 21.34 -8.28
N VAL A 765 -30.44 20.16 -8.64
CA VAL A 765 -31.02 18.89 -8.21
C VAL A 765 -30.46 18.52 -6.84
N LEU A 766 -31.31 18.36 -5.83
CA LEU A 766 -30.90 17.74 -4.57
C LEU A 766 -31.22 16.25 -4.62
N TRP A 767 -30.19 15.41 -4.47
CA TRP A 767 -30.34 13.96 -4.45
C TRP A 767 -30.90 13.47 -3.10
N PRO A 768 -32.11 12.88 -3.06
CA PRO A 768 -32.72 12.39 -1.83
C PRO A 768 -32.22 10.97 -1.54
N ASP A 769 -31.01 10.84 -1.00
CA ASP A 769 -30.45 9.54 -0.65
C ASP A 769 -31.32 8.77 0.36
N THR A 770 -31.11 7.45 0.46
CA THR A 770 -31.95 6.58 1.30
C THR A 770 -31.88 6.96 2.78
N PHE A 771 -30.70 7.31 3.28
CA PHE A 771 -30.47 7.60 4.70
C PHE A 771 -31.07 8.96 5.07
N GLY A 772 -30.80 10.01 4.28
CA GLY A 772 -31.41 11.32 4.45
C GLY A 772 -32.94 11.28 4.27
N ASN A 773 -33.47 10.51 3.32
CA ASN A 773 -34.91 10.49 3.08
C ASN A 773 -35.70 9.74 4.17
N HIS A 774 -35.18 8.61 4.66
CA HIS A 774 -35.93 7.70 5.53
C HIS A 774 -35.48 7.69 6.99
N LEU A 775 -34.22 8.04 7.30
CA LEU A 775 -33.66 7.92 8.65
C LEU A 775 -33.42 9.30 9.28
N ASN A 776 -32.79 10.23 8.55
CA ASN A 776 -32.50 11.57 9.05
C ASN A 776 -32.90 12.68 8.05
N PRO A 777 -34.21 13.02 7.95
CA PRO A 777 -34.72 14.04 7.01
C PRO A 777 -34.34 15.47 7.37
N ASN A 778 -33.74 15.70 8.55
CA ASN A 778 -33.29 17.04 8.95
C ASN A 778 -32.10 17.50 8.10
N VAL A 779 -31.22 16.57 7.72
CA VAL A 779 -30.05 16.86 6.89
C VAL A 779 -30.45 17.40 5.51
N PRO A 780 -31.26 16.70 4.69
CA PRO A 780 -31.69 17.26 3.41
C PRO A 780 -32.60 18.48 3.55
N ALA A 781 -33.39 18.61 4.62
CA ALA A 781 -34.13 19.84 4.88
C ALA A 781 -33.20 21.04 5.16
N ALA A 782 -32.12 20.83 5.90
CA ALA A 782 -31.09 21.84 6.13
C ALA A 782 -30.36 22.22 4.83
N ALA A 783 -30.02 21.23 4.00
CA ALA A 783 -29.41 21.47 2.70
C ALA A 783 -30.31 22.31 1.77
N VAL A 784 -31.63 22.04 1.74
CA VAL A 784 -32.58 22.89 1.00
C VAL A 784 -32.51 24.34 1.47
N ARG A 785 -32.48 24.57 2.78
CA ARG A 785 -32.38 25.94 3.33
C ARG A 785 -31.09 26.63 2.90
N VAL A 786 -29.96 25.93 2.96
CA VAL A 786 -28.65 26.47 2.56
C VAL A 786 -28.63 26.81 1.06
N LEU A 787 -29.09 25.89 0.21
CA LEU A 787 -29.14 26.11 -1.25
C LEU A 787 -30.09 27.26 -1.63
N GLU A 788 -31.24 27.35 -0.97
CA GLU A 788 -32.19 28.45 -1.21
C GLU A 788 -31.66 29.80 -0.69
N ASP A 789 -30.91 29.82 0.42
CA ASP A 789 -30.20 31.02 0.88
C ASP A 789 -29.13 31.47 -0.12
N ALA A 790 -28.42 30.51 -0.72
CA ALA A 790 -27.45 30.72 -1.78
C ALA A 790 -28.06 31.14 -3.13
N GLY A 791 -29.38 31.25 -3.22
CA GLY A 791 -30.07 31.79 -4.40
C GLY A 791 -30.67 30.75 -5.33
N PHE A 792 -30.53 29.46 -5.04
CA PHE A 792 -30.96 28.38 -5.94
C PHE A 792 -32.40 27.95 -5.69
N THR A 793 -33.06 27.54 -6.77
CA THR A 793 -34.32 26.80 -6.71
C THR A 793 -34.02 25.30 -6.68
N VAL A 794 -34.31 24.66 -5.55
CA VAL A 794 -34.06 23.22 -5.36
C VAL A 794 -35.16 22.39 -6.05
N VAL A 795 -34.75 21.42 -6.86
CA VAL A 795 -35.64 20.41 -7.45
C VAL A 795 -35.22 19.01 -7.02
N LEU A 796 -36.16 18.07 -7.01
CA LEU A 796 -35.90 16.66 -6.72
C LEU A 796 -36.10 15.82 -7.98
N PRO A 797 -35.33 14.74 -8.18
CA PRO A 797 -35.57 13.79 -9.27
C PRO A 797 -36.97 13.18 -9.15
N ARG A 798 -37.60 12.90 -10.31
CA ARG A 798 -38.93 12.30 -10.34
C ARG A 798 -38.87 10.82 -9.93
N GLY A 799 -39.95 10.36 -9.29
CA GLY A 799 -40.09 8.97 -8.89
C GLY A 799 -39.34 8.62 -7.61
N GLN A 800 -38.99 7.33 -7.48
CA GLN A 800 -38.22 6.80 -6.36
C GLN A 800 -36.84 6.41 -6.87
N VAL A 801 -35.82 7.01 -6.27
CA VAL A 801 -34.42 6.87 -6.67
C VAL A 801 -33.58 6.31 -5.52
N CYS A 802 -32.49 5.63 -5.86
CA CYS A 802 -31.49 5.13 -4.92
C CYS A 802 -30.16 5.00 -5.65
N CYS A 803 -29.05 5.14 -4.93
CA CYS A 803 -27.69 5.13 -5.49
C CYS A 803 -27.18 3.71 -5.79
N GLY A 804 -27.82 2.66 -5.25
CA GLY A 804 -27.45 1.26 -5.48
C GLY A 804 -26.39 0.70 -4.52
N LEU A 805 -25.72 1.56 -3.74
CA LEU A 805 -24.57 1.22 -2.89
C LEU A 805 -24.75 -0.01 -1.99
N THR A 806 -25.90 -0.15 -1.32
CA THR A 806 -26.14 -1.26 -0.37
C THR A 806 -26.15 -2.62 -1.07
N TRP A 807 -26.55 -2.67 -2.34
CA TRP A 807 -26.46 -3.87 -3.16
C TRP A 807 -25.07 -4.09 -3.74
N VAL A 808 -24.35 -3.02 -4.11
CA VAL A 808 -22.95 -3.12 -4.58
C VAL A 808 -22.05 -3.72 -3.48
N SER A 809 -22.09 -3.15 -2.27
CA SER A 809 -21.28 -3.59 -1.12
C SER A 809 -21.52 -5.05 -0.71
N THR A 810 -22.69 -5.60 -1.01
CA THR A 810 -23.09 -6.99 -0.72
C THR A 810 -23.04 -7.93 -1.95
N GLY A 811 -22.47 -7.46 -3.07
CA GLY A 811 -22.28 -8.22 -4.31
C GLY A 811 -23.57 -8.55 -5.08
N GLN A 812 -24.64 -7.80 -4.86
CA GLN A 812 -25.94 -8.01 -5.52
C GLN A 812 -26.03 -7.16 -6.81
N LEU A 813 -25.05 -7.33 -7.69
CA LEU A 813 -24.81 -6.46 -8.86
C LEU A 813 -25.98 -6.37 -9.83
N ASP A 814 -26.76 -7.43 -10.07
CA ASP A 814 -27.96 -7.35 -10.91
C ASP A 814 -29.02 -6.39 -10.37
N THR A 815 -29.22 -6.41 -9.05
CA THR A 815 -30.18 -5.50 -8.39
C THR A 815 -29.64 -4.08 -8.38
N ALA A 816 -28.35 -3.91 -8.06
CA ALA A 816 -27.68 -2.61 -8.13
C ALA A 816 -27.82 -2.01 -9.54
N ARG A 817 -27.60 -2.80 -10.59
CA ARG A 817 -27.72 -2.41 -12.00
C ARG A 817 -29.14 -1.94 -12.33
N ALA A 818 -30.16 -2.68 -11.91
CA ALA A 818 -31.55 -2.29 -12.13
C ALA A 818 -31.92 -0.98 -11.40
N VAL A 819 -31.40 -0.78 -10.19
CA VAL A 819 -31.60 0.44 -9.39
C VAL A 819 -30.88 1.63 -10.02
N MET A 820 -29.61 1.48 -10.39
CA MET A 820 -28.80 2.52 -11.01
C MET A 820 -29.36 2.93 -12.39
N ARG A 821 -29.87 1.99 -13.21
CA ARG A 821 -30.58 2.34 -14.46
C ARG A 821 -31.79 3.23 -14.20
N ARG A 822 -32.50 3.02 -13.08
CA ARG A 822 -33.63 3.88 -12.69
C ARG A 822 -33.15 5.26 -12.22
N ALA A 823 -32.04 5.31 -11.49
CA ALA A 823 -31.41 6.57 -11.09
C ALA A 823 -31.01 7.40 -12.33
N VAL A 824 -30.30 6.79 -13.28
CA VAL A 824 -29.92 7.43 -14.55
C VAL A 824 -31.15 7.95 -15.30
N ARG A 825 -32.18 7.13 -15.51
CA ARG A 825 -33.43 7.59 -16.18
C ARG A 825 -34.13 8.75 -15.46
N ALA A 826 -33.97 8.88 -14.14
CA ALA A 826 -34.58 9.95 -13.37
C ALA A 826 -33.75 11.24 -13.38
N LEU A 827 -32.42 11.13 -13.55
CA LEU A 827 -31.48 12.26 -13.57
C LEU A 827 -31.18 12.77 -14.99
N GLU A 828 -31.20 11.89 -15.99
CA GLU A 828 -30.82 12.17 -17.38
C GLU A 828 -31.50 13.44 -17.93
N PRO A 829 -32.83 13.62 -17.87
CA PRO A 829 -33.46 14.85 -18.38
C PRO A 829 -33.01 16.13 -17.66
N LEU A 830 -32.68 16.03 -16.37
CA LEU A 830 -32.25 17.18 -15.55
C LEU A 830 -30.80 17.54 -15.85
N VAL A 831 -29.95 16.53 -16.03
CA VAL A 831 -28.54 16.70 -16.39
C VAL A 831 -28.40 17.19 -17.83
N GLU A 832 -29.26 16.76 -18.76
CA GLU A 832 -29.32 17.29 -20.13
C GLU A 832 -29.73 18.77 -20.17
N GLU A 833 -30.56 19.23 -19.23
CA GLU A 833 -30.84 20.65 -19.01
C GLU A 833 -29.66 21.42 -18.39
N GLY A 834 -28.54 20.75 -18.06
CA GLY A 834 -27.35 21.34 -17.45
C GLY A 834 -27.45 21.54 -15.94
N LEU A 835 -28.40 20.89 -15.25
CA LEU A 835 -28.53 21.04 -13.80
C LEU A 835 -27.51 20.15 -13.05
N PRO A 836 -26.71 20.73 -12.14
CA PRO A 836 -25.85 19.96 -11.26
C PRO A 836 -26.67 19.22 -10.20
N VAL A 837 -26.12 18.09 -9.74
CA VAL A 837 -26.73 17.17 -8.77
C VAL A 837 -25.94 17.20 -7.46
N VAL A 838 -26.58 17.63 -6.38
CA VAL A 838 -25.99 17.71 -5.04
C VAL A 838 -26.33 16.46 -4.25
N GLY A 839 -25.32 15.69 -3.86
CA GLY A 839 -25.41 14.58 -2.92
C GLY A 839 -24.96 14.97 -1.51
N LEU A 840 -25.65 14.45 -0.48
CA LEU A 840 -25.35 14.74 0.93
C LEU A 840 -24.63 13.59 1.61
N GLU A 841 -25.09 12.35 1.42
CA GLU A 841 -24.42 11.16 1.92
C GLU A 841 -23.19 10.82 1.06
N PRO A 842 -21.95 10.95 1.56
CA PRO A 842 -20.75 10.78 0.77
C PRO A 842 -20.64 9.40 0.10
N SER A 843 -21.10 8.35 0.77
CA SER A 843 -21.06 6.99 0.21
C SER A 843 -22.01 6.83 -0.99
N CYS A 844 -23.20 7.42 -0.96
CA CYS A 844 -24.10 7.43 -2.12
C CYS A 844 -23.60 8.33 -3.25
N THR A 845 -22.99 9.48 -2.92
CA THR A 845 -22.38 10.38 -3.90
C THR A 845 -21.25 9.67 -4.64
N ALA A 846 -20.38 8.96 -3.92
CA ALA A 846 -19.31 8.17 -4.53
C ALA A 846 -19.84 7.02 -5.39
N ALA A 847 -20.92 6.34 -4.98
CA ALA A 847 -21.55 5.30 -5.80
C ALA A 847 -22.08 5.85 -7.14
N LEU A 848 -22.64 7.07 -7.15
CA LEU A 848 -23.10 7.72 -8.38
C LEU A 848 -21.95 8.22 -9.27
N ARG A 849 -20.80 8.59 -8.68
CA ARG A 849 -19.63 9.06 -9.44
C ARG A 849 -18.77 7.92 -10.00
N HIS A 850 -18.60 6.85 -9.22
CA HIS A 850 -17.63 5.79 -9.51
C HIS A 850 -18.31 4.47 -9.85
N ASP A 851 -19.09 3.88 -8.94
CA ASP A 851 -19.64 2.53 -9.15
C ASP A 851 -20.69 2.48 -10.28
N LEU A 852 -21.38 3.59 -10.52
CA LEU A 852 -22.34 3.74 -11.61
C LEU A 852 -21.70 3.47 -12.97
N VAL A 853 -20.55 4.08 -13.26
CA VAL A 853 -19.88 3.97 -14.56
C VAL A 853 -19.17 2.63 -14.74
N GLU A 854 -18.79 1.97 -13.64
CA GLU A 854 -18.28 0.60 -13.69
C GLU A 854 -19.39 -0.43 -13.95
N LEU A 855 -20.59 -0.26 -13.39
CA LEU A 855 -21.67 -1.23 -13.56
C LEU A 855 -22.57 -0.97 -14.78
N LEU A 856 -22.62 0.28 -15.23
CA LEU A 856 -23.39 0.76 -16.39
C LEU A 856 -22.51 1.65 -17.27
N PRO A 857 -21.49 1.09 -17.94
CA PRO A 857 -20.63 1.86 -18.82
C PRO A 857 -21.44 2.50 -19.97
N GLY A 858 -21.08 3.74 -20.32
CA GLY A 858 -21.68 4.49 -21.43
C GLY A 858 -21.95 5.95 -21.11
N GLU A 859 -22.08 6.75 -22.17
CA GLU A 859 -22.13 8.22 -22.14
C GLU A 859 -23.18 8.78 -21.18
N ARG A 860 -24.36 8.15 -21.09
CA ARG A 860 -25.44 8.59 -20.19
C ARG A 860 -25.04 8.51 -18.72
N SER A 861 -24.41 7.41 -18.32
CA SER A 861 -23.95 7.20 -16.95
C SER A 861 -22.78 8.12 -16.62
N GLU A 862 -21.85 8.29 -17.57
CA GLU A 862 -20.68 9.17 -17.42
C GLU A 862 -21.09 10.63 -17.24
N ARG A 863 -22.08 11.09 -18.01
CA ARG A 863 -22.63 12.44 -17.87
C ARG A 863 -23.29 12.64 -16.51
N VAL A 864 -24.09 11.69 -16.05
CA VAL A 864 -24.70 11.73 -14.70
C VAL A 864 -23.60 11.77 -13.63
N ALA A 865 -22.59 10.90 -13.72
CA ALA A 865 -21.49 10.84 -12.78
C ALA A 865 -20.70 12.16 -12.71
N ALA A 866 -20.45 12.79 -13.86
CA ALA A 866 -19.74 14.07 -13.95
C ALA A 866 -20.53 15.24 -13.34
N SER A 867 -21.86 15.19 -13.34
CA SER A 867 -22.73 16.23 -12.77
C SER A 867 -23.01 16.09 -11.27
N VAL A 868 -22.38 15.13 -10.58
CA VAL A 868 -22.62 14.87 -9.15
C VAL A 868 -21.54 15.54 -8.28
N HIS A 869 -21.99 16.43 -7.38
CA HIS A 869 -21.16 17.21 -6.46
C HIS A 869 -21.55 16.93 -5.00
N THR A 870 -20.62 17.15 -4.06
CA THR A 870 -20.98 17.33 -2.65
C THR A 870 -21.65 18.68 -2.45
N LEU A 871 -22.30 18.90 -1.30
CA LEU A 871 -22.85 20.21 -0.96
C LEU A 871 -21.77 21.30 -1.00
N ALA A 872 -20.60 21.04 -0.40
CA ALA A 872 -19.51 22.02 -0.37
C ALA A 872 -18.92 22.27 -1.75
N GLY A 873 -18.63 21.21 -2.52
CA GLY A 873 -18.12 21.33 -3.89
C GLY A 873 -19.05 22.13 -4.78
N PHE A 874 -20.36 21.87 -4.69
CA PHE A 874 -21.36 22.65 -5.42
C PHE A 874 -21.39 24.13 -5.03
N LEU A 875 -21.37 24.44 -3.72
CA LEU A 875 -21.45 25.83 -3.26
C LEU A 875 -20.20 26.64 -3.63
N ASN A 876 -19.01 26.03 -3.59
CA ASN A 876 -17.78 26.72 -3.95
C ASN A 876 -17.72 26.99 -5.47
N GLU A 877 -18.17 26.03 -6.29
CA GLU A 877 -18.14 26.13 -7.75
C GLU A 877 -19.26 27.03 -8.32
N TYR A 878 -20.51 26.82 -7.89
CA TYR A 878 -21.68 27.47 -8.47
C TYR A 878 -22.15 28.70 -7.69
N ALA A 879 -21.65 28.91 -6.46
CA ALA A 879 -22.03 30.04 -5.60
C ALA A 879 -20.80 30.70 -4.93
N PRO A 880 -19.75 31.06 -5.69
CA PRO A 880 -18.52 31.61 -5.12
C PRO A 880 -18.77 32.91 -4.32
N ASP A 881 -19.72 33.74 -4.79
CA ASP A 881 -20.09 35.00 -4.14
C ASP A 881 -21.03 34.85 -2.94
N TRP A 882 -21.58 33.65 -2.71
CA TRP A 882 -22.44 33.42 -1.56
C TRP A 882 -21.62 33.46 -0.26
N ARG A 883 -22.10 34.23 0.71
CA ARG A 883 -21.46 34.35 2.02
C ARG A 883 -22.15 33.41 3.01
N PRO A 884 -21.50 32.31 3.44
CA PRO A 884 -22.05 31.45 4.48
C PRO A 884 -22.24 32.24 5.79
N PRO A 885 -23.14 31.80 6.68
CA PRO A 885 -23.28 32.42 8.00
C PRO A 885 -21.97 32.29 8.77
N ARG A 886 -21.61 33.33 9.54
CA ARG A 886 -20.51 33.27 10.49
C ARG A 886 -20.93 32.45 11.72
N ILE A 887 -20.19 31.38 11.98
CA ILE A 887 -20.40 30.45 13.09
C ILE A 887 -19.11 30.41 13.89
N ALA A 888 -19.02 31.22 14.93
CA ALA A 888 -17.86 31.27 15.82
C ALA A 888 -17.87 30.07 16.77
N ALA A 889 -17.42 28.92 16.26
CA ALA A 889 -17.30 27.68 17.01
C ALA A 889 -16.07 26.89 16.56
N SER A 890 -15.45 26.18 17.51
CA SER A 890 -14.46 25.15 17.16
C SER A 890 -15.18 23.87 16.72
N ALA A 891 -14.61 23.16 15.75
CA ALA A 891 -15.14 21.91 15.24
C ALA A 891 -14.05 20.85 15.10
N LEU A 892 -14.43 19.59 15.36
CA LEU A 892 -13.68 18.40 15.00
C LEU A 892 -14.37 17.75 13.81
N ALA A 893 -13.71 17.69 12.65
CA ALA A 893 -14.28 17.18 11.42
C ALA A 893 -13.73 15.79 11.05
N GLN A 894 -14.63 14.82 10.92
CA GLN A 894 -14.33 13.48 10.44
C GLN A 894 -14.55 13.40 8.92
N VAL A 895 -13.46 13.20 8.17
CA VAL A 895 -13.51 12.95 6.73
C VAL A 895 -14.14 11.58 6.45
N HIS A 896 -15.16 11.50 5.60
CA HIS A 896 -15.75 10.22 5.24
C HIS A 896 -14.83 9.42 4.31
N CYS A 897 -14.72 8.10 4.47
CA CYS A 897 -13.81 7.27 3.66
C CYS A 897 -14.06 7.37 2.14
N HIS A 898 -15.32 7.52 1.72
CA HIS A 898 -15.65 7.74 0.31
C HIS A 898 -15.39 9.18 -0.17
N GLN A 899 -15.42 10.17 0.74
CA GLN A 899 -14.93 11.52 0.43
C GLN A 899 -13.42 11.45 0.18
N HIS A 900 -12.67 10.83 1.09
CA HIS A 900 -11.24 10.59 0.95
C HIS A 900 -10.87 9.87 -0.35
N ALA A 901 -11.56 8.77 -0.66
CA ALA A 901 -11.15 7.86 -1.73
C ALA A 901 -11.60 8.28 -3.14
N VAL A 902 -12.76 8.94 -3.29
CA VAL A 902 -13.41 9.13 -4.60
C VAL A 902 -13.71 10.60 -4.91
N ILE A 903 -13.94 11.45 -3.91
CA ILE A 903 -14.55 12.76 -4.11
C ILE A 903 -13.58 13.92 -3.86
N GLY A 904 -12.77 13.83 -2.79
CA GLY A 904 -12.03 14.94 -2.18
C GLY A 904 -12.76 15.56 -0.97
N PHE A 905 -12.01 16.23 -0.09
CA PHE A 905 -12.52 16.96 1.08
C PHE A 905 -12.12 18.46 1.10
N GLU A 906 -11.40 18.92 0.08
CA GLU A 906 -10.86 20.30 0.09
C GLU A 906 -11.96 21.36 0.01
N ALA A 907 -13.00 21.12 -0.79
CA ALA A 907 -14.15 22.03 -0.85
C ALA A 907 -14.85 22.17 0.50
N ASP A 908 -14.94 21.07 1.26
CA ASP A 908 -15.50 21.06 2.61
C ASP A 908 -14.62 21.87 3.58
N ARG A 909 -13.29 21.73 3.50
CA ARG A 909 -12.34 22.55 4.28
C ARG A 909 -12.51 24.04 4.01
N GLU A 910 -12.55 24.42 2.73
CA GLU A 910 -12.73 25.81 2.32
C GLU A 910 -14.06 26.37 2.83
N LEU A 911 -15.16 25.61 2.72
CA LEU A 911 -16.46 26.06 3.17
C LEU A 911 -16.54 26.20 4.70
N ILE A 912 -15.93 25.28 5.46
CA ILE A 912 -15.80 25.36 6.93
C ILE A 912 -15.06 26.64 7.31
N ALA A 913 -13.93 26.93 6.65
CA ALA A 913 -13.14 28.15 6.89
C ALA A 913 -13.92 29.43 6.54
N ARG A 914 -14.62 29.45 5.39
CA ARG A 914 -15.48 30.59 4.97
C ARG A 914 -16.61 30.86 5.95
N ALA A 915 -17.17 29.83 6.58
CA ALA A 915 -18.17 29.97 7.65
C ALA A 915 -17.59 30.49 8.97
N GLY A 916 -16.26 30.66 9.09
CA GLY A 916 -15.59 31.11 10.31
C GLY A 916 -15.53 30.06 11.41
N ILE A 917 -15.64 28.77 11.05
CA ILE A 917 -15.53 27.64 11.97
C ILE A 917 -14.04 27.30 12.10
N ASP A 918 -13.54 27.27 13.34
CA ASP A 918 -12.19 26.82 13.64
C ASP A 918 -12.15 25.28 13.64
N GLY A 919 -11.95 24.70 12.46
CA GLY A 919 -12.10 23.27 12.21
C GLY A 919 -10.78 22.51 12.25
N GLU A 920 -10.58 21.69 13.28
CA GLU A 920 -9.60 20.60 13.23
C GLU A 920 -10.15 19.49 12.34
N VAL A 921 -9.50 19.23 11.21
CA VAL A 921 -9.82 18.10 10.33
C VAL A 921 -8.91 16.94 10.71
N LEU A 922 -9.51 15.80 11.05
CA LEU A 922 -8.73 14.61 11.34
C LEU A 922 -8.02 14.12 10.08
N ASP A 923 -6.69 14.01 10.15
CA ASP A 923 -5.79 13.79 9.02
C ASP A 923 -6.19 12.55 8.20
N SER A 924 -6.65 11.47 8.86
CA SER A 924 -7.64 10.50 8.36
C SER A 924 -7.70 9.24 9.23
N GLY A 925 -8.87 8.98 9.81
CA GLY A 925 -9.23 7.71 10.43
C GLY A 925 -10.47 7.12 9.79
N CYS A 926 -10.59 5.79 9.70
CA CYS A 926 -11.86 5.16 9.37
C CYS A 926 -12.78 5.18 10.60
N CYS A 927 -14.07 5.44 10.43
CA CYS A 927 -15.03 5.28 11.54
C CYS A 927 -15.29 3.80 11.91
N GLY A 928 -14.87 2.85 11.07
CA GLY A 928 -15.09 1.42 11.31
C GLY A 928 -16.49 0.91 10.94
N LEU A 929 -17.38 1.75 10.40
CA LEU A 929 -18.80 1.40 10.17
C LEU A 929 -19.24 1.43 8.69
N ALA A 930 -18.32 1.46 7.74
CA ALA A 930 -18.65 1.63 6.32
C ALA A 930 -19.57 0.51 5.79
N GLY A 931 -20.61 0.88 5.04
CA GLY A 931 -21.58 -0.07 4.48
C GLY A 931 -22.36 -0.83 5.56
N ASP A 932 -22.58 -2.11 5.34
CA ASP A 932 -23.16 -3.06 6.30
C ASP A 932 -22.16 -3.57 7.34
N PHE A 933 -20.85 -3.40 7.09
CA PHE A 933 -19.77 -4.02 7.85
C PHE A 933 -19.92 -3.89 9.38
N GLY A 934 -20.03 -2.66 9.88
CA GLY A 934 -20.06 -2.41 11.33
C GLY A 934 -21.33 -2.91 12.02
N PHE A 935 -22.35 -3.26 11.25
CA PHE A 935 -23.59 -3.85 11.74
C PHE A 935 -23.63 -5.36 11.64
N THR A 936 -22.84 -5.99 10.77
CA THR A 936 -22.85 -7.44 10.57
C THR A 936 -22.40 -8.17 11.84
N GLU A 937 -23.11 -9.25 12.17
CA GLU A 937 -22.74 -10.13 13.28
C GLU A 937 -21.30 -10.65 13.12
N GLY A 938 -20.51 -10.63 14.19
CA GLY A 938 -19.09 -11.00 14.18
C GLY A 938 -18.12 -9.85 13.88
N HIS A 939 -18.59 -8.71 13.37
CA HIS A 939 -17.71 -7.59 12.99
C HIS A 939 -17.56 -6.49 14.05
N TYR A 940 -18.38 -6.52 15.11
CA TYR A 940 -18.47 -5.42 16.08
C TYR A 940 -17.12 -5.07 16.71
N GLU A 941 -16.34 -6.04 17.18
CA GLU A 941 -15.07 -5.79 17.87
C GLU A 941 -14.06 -5.11 16.94
N VAL A 942 -13.94 -5.57 15.70
CA VAL A 942 -13.07 -4.96 14.69
C VAL A 942 -13.56 -3.55 14.34
N SER A 943 -14.88 -3.37 14.18
CA SER A 943 -15.50 -2.08 13.92
C SER A 943 -15.24 -1.06 15.03
N ALA A 944 -15.40 -1.48 16.29
CA ALA A 944 -15.14 -0.65 17.47
C ALA A 944 -13.66 -0.31 17.59
N ALA A 945 -12.77 -1.30 17.48
CA ALA A 945 -11.33 -1.11 17.53
C ALA A 945 -10.82 -0.16 16.45
N ILE A 946 -11.38 -0.20 15.23
CA ILE A 946 -11.06 0.78 14.17
C ILE A 946 -11.41 2.20 14.63
N GLY A 947 -12.60 2.42 15.21
CA GLY A 947 -12.99 3.72 15.74
C GLY A 947 -12.15 4.19 16.92
N GLU A 948 -11.66 3.25 17.75
CA GLU A 948 -10.83 3.52 18.92
C GLU A 948 -9.38 3.90 18.58
N ARG A 949 -8.94 3.75 17.32
CA ARG A 949 -7.58 4.13 16.92
C ARG A 949 -7.34 5.64 16.96
N GLU A 950 -8.33 6.43 16.53
CA GLU A 950 -8.18 7.89 16.42
C GLU A 950 -9.50 8.61 16.70
N LEU A 951 -10.55 8.34 15.92
CA LEU A 951 -11.79 9.10 15.94
C LEU A 951 -12.47 9.15 17.33
N LEU A 952 -12.73 8.00 17.95
CA LEU A 952 -13.48 7.95 19.21
C LEU A 952 -12.71 8.60 20.38
N PRO A 953 -11.40 8.35 20.57
CA PRO A 953 -10.60 9.08 21.55
C PRO A 953 -10.61 10.60 21.34
N ARG A 954 -10.44 11.09 20.09
CA ARG A 954 -10.45 12.53 19.78
C ARG A 954 -11.80 13.16 20.10
N VAL A 955 -12.91 12.50 19.76
CA VAL A 955 -14.26 12.99 20.09
C VAL A 955 -14.53 13.02 21.59
N ARG A 956 -14.09 12.01 22.34
CA ARG A 956 -14.23 11.98 23.81
C ARG A 956 -13.36 13.02 24.50
N GLY A 957 -12.18 13.31 23.95
CA GLY A 957 -11.26 14.32 24.46
C GLY A 957 -11.63 15.77 24.11
N ALA A 958 -12.47 15.99 23.11
CA ALA A 958 -12.90 17.33 22.70
C ALA A 958 -13.89 17.96 23.70
N SER A 959 -13.78 19.28 23.89
CA SER A 959 -14.70 20.05 24.76
C SER A 959 -16.18 19.78 24.41
N PRO A 960 -17.10 19.80 25.39
CA PRO A 960 -18.54 19.67 25.14
C PRO A 960 -19.07 20.69 24.12
N ASP A 961 -18.47 21.88 24.06
CA ASP A 961 -18.87 22.97 23.15
C ASP A 961 -18.30 22.82 21.74
N THR A 962 -17.31 21.94 21.53
CA THR A 962 -16.75 21.65 20.21
C THR A 962 -17.79 20.92 19.35
N LEU A 963 -18.05 21.44 18.16
CA LEU A 963 -18.91 20.80 17.17
C LEU A 963 -18.23 19.53 16.64
N VAL A 964 -18.97 18.43 16.50
CA VAL A 964 -18.45 17.22 15.83
C VAL A 964 -19.10 17.13 14.46
N LEU A 965 -18.31 17.30 13.39
CA LEU A 965 -18.78 17.29 12.01
C LEU A 965 -18.54 15.93 11.37
N ALA A 966 -19.60 15.34 10.80
CA ALA A 966 -19.50 14.13 10.00
C ALA A 966 -20.68 14.05 9.02
N ASP A 967 -20.39 14.09 7.72
CA ASP A 967 -21.43 14.09 6.68
C ASP A 967 -22.00 12.69 6.39
N GLY A 968 -21.22 11.64 6.62
CA GLY A 968 -21.69 10.26 6.46
C GLY A 968 -22.54 9.76 7.63
N TYR A 969 -23.66 9.09 7.30
CA TYR A 969 -24.57 8.48 8.27
C TYR A 969 -23.86 7.43 9.14
N SER A 970 -23.01 6.60 8.54
CA SER A 970 -22.22 5.60 9.27
C SER A 970 -21.24 6.22 10.27
N CYS A 971 -20.54 7.30 9.88
CA CYS A 971 -19.64 8.01 10.80
C CYS A 971 -20.41 8.60 11.99
N ARG A 972 -21.53 9.28 11.74
CA ARG A 972 -22.36 9.82 12.83
C ARG A 972 -22.88 8.73 13.76
N THR A 973 -23.32 7.60 13.20
CA THR A 973 -23.82 6.48 13.99
C THR A 973 -22.72 5.88 14.89
N GLN A 974 -21.50 5.72 14.38
CA GLN A 974 -20.39 5.25 15.19
C GLN A 974 -20.06 6.22 16.33
N ILE A 975 -20.03 7.52 16.05
CA ILE A 975 -19.73 8.54 17.04
C ILE A 975 -20.81 8.57 18.14
N GLU A 976 -22.08 8.50 17.76
CA GLU A 976 -23.20 8.47 18.70
C GLU A 976 -23.17 7.23 19.59
N GLN A 977 -22.96 6.03 19.01
CA GLN A 977 -22.95 4.77 19.76
C GLN A 977 -21.65 4.52 20.55
N GLY A 978 -20.50 5.02 20.06
CA GLY A 978 -19.17 4.75 20.63
C GLY A 978 -18.65 5.85 21.56
N ALA A 979 -19.05 7.10 21.37
CA ALA A 979 -18.61 8.24 22.19
C ALA A 979 -19.75 8.97 22.90
N GLY A 980 -21.02 8.65 22.61
CA GLY A 980 -22.18 9.33 23.23
C GLY A 980 -22.32 10.80 22.83
N ARG A 981 -21.60 11.25 21.79
CA ARG A 981 -21.65 12.62 21.25
C ARG A 981 -22.52 12.66 20.01
N ARG A 982 -23.30 13.73 19.86
CA ARG A 982 -24.06 13.96 18.63
C ARG A 982 -23.17 14.60 17.57
N ALA A 983 -22.92 13.88 16.48
CA ALA A 983 -22.28 14.43 15.29
C ALA A 983 -23.32 15.08 14.35
N LEU A 984 -22.92 16.14 13.66
CA LEU A 984 -23.77 16.95 12.78
C LEU A 984 -23.25 16.90 11.34
N HIS A 985 -24.17 16.96 10.39
CA HIS A 985 -23.80 17.21 8.99
C HIS A 985 -23.49 18.70 8.79
N LEU A 986 -22.54 19.05 7.91
CA LEU A 986 -22.21 20.44 7.58
C LEU A 986 -23.44 21.31 7.22
N ALA A 987 -24.37 20.77 6.41
CA ALA A 987 -25.64 21.40 6.08
C ALA A 987 -26.46 21.82 7.31
N GLU A 988 -26.52 20.98 8.35
CA GLU A 988 -27.26 21.29 9.59
C GLU A 988 -26.61 22.45 10.35
N VAL A 989 -25.28 22.48 10.38
CA VAL A 989 -24.51 23.55 11.05
C VAL A 989 -24.71 24.88 10.34
N LEU A 990 -24.57 24.90 9.01
CA LEU A 990 -24.85 26.09 8.19
C LEU A 990 -26.31 26.55 8.35
N ALA A 991 -27.29 25.64 8.29
CA ALA A 991 -28.70 26.00 8.45
C ALA A 991 -29.04 26.57 9.83
N ARG A 992 -28.35 26.16 10.90
CA ARG A 992 -28.46 26.77 12.24
C ARG A 992 -27.89 28.18 12.25
N GLY A 993 -26.69 28.37 11.71
CA GLY A 993 -26.09 29.70 11.57
C GLY A 993 -26.96 30.67 10.76
N LEU A 994 -27.63 30.19 9.72
CA LEU A 994 -28.62 30.97 8.97
C LEU A 994 -29.81 31.37 9.85
N ALA A 995 -30.32 30.46 10.69
CA ALA A 995 -31.41 30.77 11.61
C ALA A 995 -31.06 31.87 12.61
N GLU A 996 -29.85 31.83 13.15
CA GLU A 996 -29.36 32.85 14.07
C GLU A 996 -29.15 34.20 13.39
N ARG A 997 -28.59 34.19 12.16
CA ARG A 997 -28.44 35.39 11.33
C ARG A 997 -29.81 36.03 11.04
N ASP A 998 -30.80 35.24 10.65
CA ASP A 998 -32.16 35.72 10.34
C ASP A 998 -32.86 36.27 11.60
N ALA A 999 -32.64 35.64 12.76
CA ALA A 999 -33.14 36.12 14.05
C ALA A 999 -32.49 37.45 14.46
N ARG A 1000 -31.17 37.60 14.29
CA ARG A 1000 -30.44 38.87 14.56
C ARG A 1000 -30.93 40.01 13.68
N LYS A 1001 -31.13 39.74 12.38
CA LYS A 1001 -31.71 40.71 11.43
C LYS A 1001 -33.12 41.14 11.84
N SER A 1002 -33.94 40.19 12.29
CA SER A 1002 -35.30 40.47 12.76
C SER A 1002 -35.32 41.25 14.08
N ALA A 1003 -34.27 41.15 14.90
CA ALA A 1003 -34.10 41.86 16.16
C ALA A 1003 -33.39 43.24 16.05
N GLY A 1004 -33.21 43.76 14.83
CA GLY A 1004 -32.72 45.13 14.61
C GLY A 1004 -31.25 45.38 14.98
N HIS A 1005 -30.43 44.34 15.15
CA HIS A 1005 -29.00 44.48 15.40
C HIS A 1005 -28.25 44.48 14.07
N PRO A 1006 -27.56 45.58 13.67
CA PRO A 1006 -26.75 45.57 12.45
C PRO A 1006 -25.55 44.63 12.62
N ASP A 1007 -25.29 43.80 11.62
CA ASP A 1007 -24.11 42.93 11.55
C ASP A 1007 -22.84 43.82 11.67
N ARG A 1008 -22.10 43.72 12.78
CA ARG A 1008 -20.76 44.32 12.88
C ARG A 1008 -19.84 43.55 11.92
N VAL A 1009 -19.30 44.29 10.95
CA VAL A 1009 -18.44 43.87 9.84
C VAL A 1009 -17.20 43.12 10.33
#